data_AF-A0A5N6S0J9-F1
#
_entry.id   AF-A0A5N6S0J9-F1
#
_cell.length_a   1.000
_cell.length_b   1.000
_cell.length_c   1.000
_cell.angle_alpha   90.00
_cell.angle_beta   90.00
_cell.angle_gamma   90.00
#
_symmetry.space_group_name_H-M   'P 1'
#
loop_
_entity.id
_entity.type
_entity.pdbx_description
1 polymer ?
#
loop_
_entity_poly.entity_id
_entity_poly.type
_entity_poly.pdbx_seq_one_letter_code
_entity_poly.pdbx_strand_id
1 'polypeptide(L)'
;MLSGFDSSGKAYIYKWTPGTPSIVYVGSFATGINDSLNGDIAFDKAGNLYVLGSEALNAYGYPTNGSSGWGGNGPITQASMNIFVVTAAQLNQALNNPGGTIVASKATSKTISSTSGFNGISFDGDGSVWVSSSAQILNFNASNWVQNGIAKDITSSNSDLASCSSPATLTIQKNVAGRADVSDQFTLSVTNANTAIQPTTTTGSGTGIQANQIGPTPVVSNSTYTFAESMASGSVSALSAYNTTWQCTAPSPYAVNVSGTGTSGSVKIPTTVDPTGAAVTCTFTNTPIPKTGALSITKAFDASVPTGAGAQTANTMFSGTYSCAFNGIQNATGTWSRTGTGAATLTQASGALPTAIPNGSSCSAVETQPSAGSASGLPASWVWGTPQISGSATITAPNTSNITVTNKATQQKGALAITKVFDSSVPSGATGPFSGKYTCSGTSLATATGSWTVNGQGAATLTADQGSASPTALPAGLSCAVTETSPASGSTMGLPNSYVWGTPTISSAVTISVDTTKTVTVTNKATHVMGSVSWNKTDESGHALAGSEWTITPTNPSGAPITVVDNGVHDADSVAGALKVTGLDVGTYSLQESKAPAGYVRSDRTYTFTISVSSTTATVNGGNAIENEQQTPPTLPLTGGLSTDAFIIGGGGLIVLSVAIALIMRRRKAVHV
;
A
#
# COMPACT_ATOMS: atom_id res chain seq x y z
N MET A 1 -57.82 33.47 45.44
CA MET A 1 -57.35 32.12 45.79
C MET A 1 -57.33 32.01 47.30
N LEU A 2 -57.29 30.81 47.87
CA LEU A 2 -57.15 30.57 49.30
C LEU A 2 -56.01 29.59 49.53
N SER A 3 -55.32 29.70 50.65
CA SER A 3 -54.32 28.74 51.09
C SER A 3 -54.56 28.28 52.51
N GLY A 4 -54.08 27.08 52.85
CA GLY A 4 -54.03 26.60 54.22
C GLY A 4 -52.90 25.58 54.39
N PHE A 5 -52.52 25.33 55.63
CA PHE A 5 -51.51 24.34 55.98
C PHE A 5 -52.12 23.23 56.84
N ASP A 6 -51.65 22.00 56.69
CA ASP A 6 -51.93 20.95 57.67
C ASP A 6 -50.84 20.87 58.76
N SER A 7 -51.04 19.99 59.73
CA SER A 7 -50.11 19.77 60.85
C SER A 7 -48.77 19.15 60.44
N SER A 8 -48.62 18.70 59.19
CA SER A 8 -47.35 18.24 58.62
C SER A 8 -46.62 19.34 57.85
N GLY A 9 -47.15 20.56 57.88
CA GLY A 9 -46.64 21.73 57.15
C GLY A 9 -46.88 21.67 55.66
N LYS A 10 -47.75 20.79 55.16
CA LYS A 10 -48.10 20.74 53.74
C LYS A 10 -49.05 21.87 53.38
N ALA A 11 -48.76 22.60 52.31
CA ALA A 11 -49.56 23.73 51.83
C ALA A 11 -50.63 23.26 50.84
N TYR A 12 -51.88 23.68 51.04
CA TYR A 12 -53.04 23.39 50.18
C TYR A 12 -53.54 24.67 49.55
N ILE A 13 -53.77 24.63 48.24
CA ILE A 13 -54.28 25.75 47.46
C ILE A 13 -55.71 25.46 47.00
N TYR A 14 -56.60 26.42 47.20
CA TYR A 14 -57.98 26.35 46.78
C TYR A 14 -58.36 27.56 45.92
N LYS A 15 -59.28 27.33 44.98
CA LYS A 15 -59.91 28.38 44.19
C LYS A 15 -61.32 28.62 44.73
N TRP A 16 -61.57 29.85 45.14
CA TRP A 16 -62.92 30.34 45.41
C TRP A 16 -63.37 31.21 44.23
N THR A 17 -64.61 31.01 43.79
CA THR A 17 -65.23 31.79 42.71
C THR A 17 -66.32 32.68 43.31
N PRO A 18 -66.13 34.02 43.32
CA PRO A 18 -67.13 34.94 43.88
C PRO A 18 -68.51 34.74 43.27
N GLY A 19 -69.56 34.80 44.09
CA GLY A 19 -70.95 34.62 43.65
C GLY A 19 -71.41 33.16 43.48
N THR A 20 -70.51 32.19 43.67
CA THR A 20 -70.86 30.76 43.76
C THR A 20 -70.40 30.19 45.10
N PRO A 21 -71.16 29.27 45.73
CA PRO A 21 -70.72 28.62 46.98
C PRO A 21 -69.65 27.53 46.75
N SER A 22 -68.96 27.51 45.61
CA SER A 22 -67.98 26.46 45.28
C SER A 22 -66.56 26.87 45.65
N ILE A 23 -65.93 26.05 46.49
CA ILE A 23 -64.48 26.04 46.73
C ILE A 23 -63.91 24.80 46.04
N VAL A 24 -62.96 24.99 45.13
CA VAL A 24 -62.32 23.90 44.38
C VAL A 24 -60.90 23.71 44.91
N TYR A 25 -60.57 22.49 45.30
CA TYR A 25 -59.21 22.13 45.65
C TYR A 25 -58.33 22.11 44.40
N VAL A 26 -57.33 22.98 44.34
CA VAL A 26 -56.44 23.13 43.17
C VAL A 26 -55.30 22.12 43.25
N GLY A 27 -54.69 21.98 44.42
CA GLY A 27 -53.59 21.06 44.65
C GLY A 27 -52.80 21.43 45.90
N SER A 28 -51.71 20.71 46.15
CA SER A 28 -50.88 20.93 47.34
C SER A 28 -49.39 20.71 47.08
N PHE A 29 -48.54 21.25 47.93
CA PHE A 29 -47.09 21.01 47.89
C PHE A 29 -46.53 20.86 49.30
N ALA A 30 -45.48 20.03 49.44
CA ALA A 30 -44.77 19.89 50.70
C ALA A 30 -43.82 21.09 50.88
N THR A 31 -43.88 21.75 52.05
CA THR A 31 -42.97 22.85 52.38
C THR A 31 -41.61 22.36 52.86
N GLY A 32 -41.53 21.09 53.28
CA GLY A 32 -40.37 20.50 53.95
C GLY A 32 -40.21 20.93 55.41
N ILE A 33 -41.17 21.66 55.97
CA ILE A 33 -41.20 22.06 57.37
C ILE A 33 -42.20 21.17 58.08
N ASN A 34 -41.74 20.39 59.07
CA ASN A 34 -42.57 19.41 59.77
C ASN A 34 -43.25 20.03 61.00
N ASP A 35 -43.97 21.14 60.81
CA ASP A 35 -44.70 21.82 61.88
C ASP A 35 -46.01 22.46 61.38
N SER A 36 -46.89 22.83 62.31
CA SER A 36 -48.10 23.59 62.03
C SER A 36 -47.76 25.02 61.61
N LEU A 37 -47.87 25.30 60.30
CA LEU A 37 -47.61 26.62 59.75
C LEU A 37 -48.86 27.50 59.74
N ASN A 38 -48.66 28.81 59.90
CA ASN A 38 -49.64 29.83 59.55
C ASN A 38 -49.12 30.67 58.37
N GLY A 39 -49.95 31.47 57.71
CA GLY A 39 -49.46 32.44 56.74
C GLY A 39 -50.51 32.86 55.74
N ASP A 40 -50.05 33.29 54.57
CA ASP A 40 -50.84 34.04 53.60
C ASP A 40 -50.30 33.88 52.18
N ILE A 41 -51.00 34.43 51.19
CA ILE A 41 -50.63 34.38 49.79
C ILE A 41 -50.65 35.74 49.11
N ALA A 42 -49.69 35.95 48.20
CA ALA A 42 -49.65 37.11 47.33
C ALA A 42 -49.41 36.69 45.87
N PHE A 43 -49.69 37.60 44.95
CA PHE A 43 -49.46 37.40 43.52
C PHE A 43 -48.53 38.47 42.97
N ASP A 44 -47.73 38.11 41.98
CA ASP A 44 -47.16 39.10 41.07
C ASP A 44 -48.06 39.33 39.84
N LYS A 45 -47.68 40.29 38.99
CA LYS A 45 -48.41 40.59 37.75
C LYS A 45 -48.39 39.47 36.73
N ALA A 46 -47.36 38.61 36.76
CA ALA A 46 -47.28 37.46 35.86
C ALA A 46 -48.21 36.32 36.30
N GLY A 47 -48.83 36.42 37.48
CA GLY A 47 -49.71 35.40 38.05
C GLY A 47 -48.96 34.33 38.82
N ASN A 48 -47.69 34.56 39.18
CA ASN A 48 -46.97 33.69 40.10
C ASN A 48 -47.57 33.85 41.51
N LEU A 49 -47.78 32.72 42.18
CA LEU A 49 -48.34 32.66 43.52
C LEU A 49 -47.21 32.52 44.54
N TYR A 50 -47.16 33.44 45.48
CA TYR A 50 -46.26 33.44 46.62
C TYR A 50 -47.02 32.97 47.85
N VAL A 51 -46.52 31.94 48.53
CA VAL A 51 -47.13 31.37 49.71
C VAL A 51 -46.19 31.58 50.89
N LEU A 52 -46.62 32.37 51.87
CA LEU A 52 -45.94 32.55 53.14
C LEU A 52 -46.31 31.39 54.06
N GLY A 53 -45.31 30.64 54.52
CA GLY A 53 -45.37 29.71 55.64
C GLY A 53 -44.56 30.25 56.81
N SER A 54 -45.27 30.66 57.85
CA SER A 54 -44.72 31.13 59.11
C SER A 54 -44.68 30.02 60.15
N GLU A 55 -43.51 29.83 60.74
CA GLU A 55 -43.29 28.96 61.90
C GLU A 55 -43.03 29.84 63.13
N ALA A 56 -43.82 29.70 64.19
CA ALA A 56 -43.67 30.47 65.42
C ALA A 56 -42.70 29.75 66.38
N LEU A 57 -41.68 30.46 66.86
CA LEU A 57 -40.56 29.87 67.61
C LEU A 57 -40.37 30.54 68.99
N ASN A 58 -39.99 29.75 69.98
CA ASN A 58 -39.58 30.25 71.30
C ASN A 58 -38.14 30.81 71.30
N ALA A 59 -37.64 31.23 72.46
CA ALA A 59 -36.30 31.82 72.61
C ALA A 59 -35.15 30.90 72.18
N TYR A 60 -35.39 29.60 72.14
CA TYR A 60 -34.41 28.58 71.77
C TYR A 60 -34.54 28.13 70.30
N GLY A 61 -35.46 28.74 69.53
CA GLY A 61 -35.70 28.38 68.14
C GLY A 61 -36.54 27.11 67.96
N TYR A 62 -37.19 26.60 69.01
CA TYR A 62 -38.12 25.47 68.89
C TYR A 62 -39.54 25.94 68.58
N PRO A 63 -40.29 25.19 67.75
CA PRO A 63 -41.64 25.58 67.38
C PRO A 63 -42.62 25.52 68.54
N THR A 64 -43.58 26.45 68.58
CA THR A 64 -44.54 26.58 69.68
C THR A 64 -45.89 25.91 69.41
N ASN A 65 -46.15 25.42 68.19
CA ASN A 65 -47.43 24.82 67.78
C ASN A 65 -47.35 23.32 67.39
N GLY A 66 -46.22 22.67 67.64
CA GLY A 66 -46.01 21.25 67.31
C GLY A 66 -45.91 20.34 68.54
N SER A 67 -46.60 19.20 68.49
CA SER A 67 -46.74 18.15 69.49
C SER A 67 -45.46 17.35 69.82
N SER A 68 -44.28 17.97 69.86
CA SER A 68 -43.05 17.32 70.34
C SER A 68 -42.94 17.52 71.86
N GLY A 69 -43.08 16.44 72.62
CA GLY A 69 -43.14 16.44 74.10
C GLY A 69 -41.86 16.88 74.83
N TRP A 70 -40.94 17.60 74.18
CA TRP A 70 -39.70 18.10 74.77
C TRP A 70 -39.40 19.53 74.30
N GLY A 71 -40.04 20.50 74.96
CA GLY A 71 -39.62 21.91 74.98
C GLY A 71 -40.34 22.85 73.99
N GLY A 72 -41.48 23.42 74.38
CA GLY A 72 -42.19 24.38 73.52
C GLY A 72 -43.16 25.39 74.16
N ASN A 73 -43.60 25.23 75.42
CA ASN A 73 -44.59 26.14 76.06
C ASN A 73 -44.00 27.49 76.55
N GLY A 74 -43.09 28.09 75.78
CA GLY A 74 -42.53 29.41 76.05
C GLY A 74 -43.20 30.50 75.19
N PRO A 75 -43.11 31.78 75.58
CA PRO A 75 -43.59 32.87 74.73
C PRO A 75 -42.87 32.83 73.38
N ILE A 76 -43.61 33.16 72.31
CA ILE A 76 -43.03 33.34 70.98
C ILE A 76 -42.06 34.54 71.07
N THR A 77 -40.83 34.34 70.63
CA THR A 77 -39.80 35.40 70.57
C THR A 77 -39.19 35.51 69.19
N GLN A 78 -39.42 34.52 68.34
CA GLN A 78 -38.94 34.46 66.96
C GLN A 78 -40.04 33.91 66.05
N ALA A 79 -39.99 34.23 64.77
CA ALA A 79 -40.79 33.60 63.73
C ALA A 79 -39.95 33.38 62.47
N SER A 80 -40.09 32.21 61.85
CA SER A 80 -39.45 31.90 60.58
C SER A 80 -40.40 32.18 59.43
N MET A 81 -40.04 33.16 58.61
CA MET A 81 -40.69 33.47 57.34
C MET A 81 -40.14 32.55 56.25
N ASN A 82 -41.02 31.73 55.67
CA ASN A 82 -40.69 30.88 54.52
C ASN A 82 -41.59 31.26 53.35
N ILE A 83 -41.02 31.70 52.23
CA ILE A 83 -41.83 32.06 51.07
C ILE A 83 -41.58 31.04 49.96
N PHE A 84 -42.67 30.42 49.52
CA PHE A 84 -42.71 29.46 48.44
C PHE A 84 -43.32 30.10 47.20
N VAL A 85 -42.86 29.70 46.03
CA VAL A 85 -43.30 30.24 44.74
C VAL A 85 -43.85 29.11 43.91
N VAL A 86 -45.09 29.28 43.47
CA VAL A 86 -45.71 28.48 42.41
C VAL A 86 -45.76 29.36 41.17
N THR A 87 -45.08 28.94 40.10
CA THR A 87 -45.09 29.73 38.86
C THR A 87 -46.50 29.80 38.27
N ALA A 88 -46.81 30.85 37.52
CA ALA A 88 -48.08 31.00 36.82
C ALA A 88 -48.37 29.79 35.92
N ALA A 89 -47.34 29.22 35.28
CA ALA A 89 -47.47 28.02 34.46
C ALA A 89 -47.89 26.80 35.29
N GLN A 90 -47.23 26.54 36.42
CA GLN A 90 -47.58 25.43 37.33
C GLN A 90 -48.96 25.63 37.95
N LEU A 91 -49.30 26.87 38.32
CA LEU A 91 -50.60 27.19 38.86
C LEU A 91 -51.71 26.97 37.84
N ASN A 92 -51.53 27.43 36.60
CA ASN A 92 -52.48 27.21 35.51
C ASN A 92 -52.63 25.72 35.16
N GLN A 93 -51.53 24.96 35.21
CA GLN A 93 -51.58 23.51 35.04
C GLN A 93 -52.45 22.84 36.12
N ALA A 94 -52.24 23.21 37.40
CA ALA A 94 -53.02 22.69 38.51
C ALA A 94 -54.48 23.14 38.47
N LEU A 95 -54.76 24.35 37.98
CA LEU A 95 -56.13 24.84 37.77
C LEU A 95 -56.88 24.07 36.68
N ASN A 96 -56.17 23.63 35.63
CA ASN A 96 -56.74 22.83 34.55
C ASN A 96 -56.90 21.35 34.95
N ASN A 97 -56.07 20.85 35.87
CA ASN A 97 -56.10 19.48 36.38
C ASN A 97 -56.04 19.47 37.92
N PRO A 98 -57.16 19.81 38.60
CA PRO A 98 -57.19 20.00 40.04
C PRO A 98 -56.96 18.71 40.83
N GLY A 99 -56.42 18.86 42.04
CA GLY A 99 -56.35 17.79 43.05
C GLY A 99 -54.97 17.15 43.22
N GLY A 100 -54.03 17.46 42.34
CA GLY A 100 -52.67 16.88 42.34
C GLY A 100 -51.65 17.62 43.20
N THR A 101 -50.40 17.18 43.08
CA THR A 101 -49.23 17.88 43.65
C THR A 101 -48.84 19.04 42.75
N ILE A 102 -48.65 20.21 43.35
CA ILE A 102 -48.14 21.42 42.69
C ILE A 102 -46.63 21.46 42.91
N VAL A 103 -45.86 21.78 41.88
CA VAL A 103 -44.42 22.04 42.04
C VAL A 103 -44.27 23.47 42.54
N ALA A 104 -43.60 23.63 43.67
CA ALA A 104 -43.27 24.92 44.27
C ALA A 104 -41.78 24.98 44.59
N SER A 105 -41.17 26.16 44.50
CA SER A 105 -39.78 26.40 44.91
C SER A 105 -39.74 27.31 46.14
N LYS A 106 -38.77 27.10 47.04
CA LYS A 106 -38.58 27.98 48.20
C LYS A 106 -37.77 29.20 47.77
N ALA A 107 -38.39 30.37 47.71
CA ALA A 107 -37.70 31.63 47.39
C ALA A 107 -36.85 32.14 48.56
N THR A 108 -37.31 31.97 49.81
CA THR A 108 -36.52 32.37 50.98
C THR A 108 -36.92 31.63 52.26
N SER A 109 -36.02 31.69 53.24
CA SER A 109 -36.20 31.23 54.62
C SER A 109 -35.47 32.21 55.53
N LYS A 110 -36.16 32.88 56.45
CA LYS A 110 -35.49 33.78 57.41
C LYS A 110 -36.17 33.75 58.76
N THR A 111 -35.38 33.52 59.81
CA THR A 111 -35.83 33.63 61.20
C THR A 111 -35.61 35.04 61.71
N ILE A 112 -36.64 35.60 62.31
CA ILE A 112 -36.72 37.02 62.68
C ILE A 112 -37.26 37.10 64.10
N SER A 113 -36.70 37.99 64.91
CA SER A 113 -37.26 38.30 66.23
C SER A 113 -38.68 38.83 66.07
N SER A 114 -39.66 38.12 66.64
CA SER A 114 -41.08 38.45 66.57
C SER A 114 -41.80 37.83 67.76
N THR A 115 -42.77 38.52 68.33
CA THR A 115 -43.57 38.01 69.45
C THR A 115 -44.78 37.19 69.00
N SER A 116 -44.95 37.00 67.69
CA SER A 116 -46.04 36.24 67.07
C SER A 116 -45.64 35.72 65.68
N GLY A 117 -46.33 34.69 65.19
CA GLY A 117 -46.17 34.23 63.81
C GLY A 117 -46.68 35.25 62.79
N PHE A 118 -46.18 35.16 61.56
CA PHE A 118 -46.66 35.96 60.44
C PHE A 118 -47.94 35.38 59.86
N ASN A 119 -48.86 36.26 59.49
CA ASN A 119 -50.19 35.94 59.04
C ASN A 119 -50.59 36.66 57.75
N GLY A 120 -49.81 37.65 57.29
CA GLY A 120 -50.07 38.39 56.06
C GLY A 120 -48.79 38.58 55.24
N ILE A 121 -48.91 38.56 53.91
CA ILE A 121 -47.83 38.92 52.98
C ILE A 121 -48.37 39.82 51.87
N SER A 122 -47.67 40.92 51.60
CA SER A 122 -47.92 41.73 50.42
C SER A 122 -46.62 42.26 49.84
N PHE A 123 -46.69 42.71 48.60
CA PHE A 123 -45.56 43.29 47.89
C PHE A 123 -45.83 44.74 47.55
N ASP A 124 -44.78 45.56 47.58
CA ASP A 124 -44.81 46.88 46.99
C ASP A 124 -44.16 46.85 45.60
N GLY A 125 -44.47 47.86 44.78
CA GLY A 125 -43.96 47.96 43.42
C GLY A 125 -42.44 48.00 43.40
N ASP A 126 -41.83 48.74 44.34
CA ASP A 126 -40.38 48.87 44.43
C ASP A 126 -39.64 47.54 44.69
N GLY A 127 -40.36 46.45 44.97
CA GLY A 127 -39.85 45.12 45.26
C GLY A 127 -39.70 44.84 46.75
N SER A 128 -40.16 45.74 47.63
CA SER A 128 -40.21 45.51 49.07
C SER A 128 -41.25 44.46 49.43
N VAL A 129 -40.93 43.59 50.38
CA VAL A 129 -41.84 42.57 50.91
C VAL A 129 -42.33 43.00 52.27
N TRP A 130 -43.64 43.01 52.43
CA TRP A 130 -44.31 43.38 53.65
C TRP A 130 -44.93 42.14 54.26
N VAL A 131 -44.62 41.86 55.52
CA VAL A 131 -45.27 40.78 56.27
C VAL A 131 -45.85 41.33 57.56
N SER A 132 -47.04 40.85 57.92
CA SER A 132 -47.69 41.19 59.18
C SER A 132 -47.67 40.01 60.13
N SER A 133 -47.60 40.34 61.41
CA SER A 133 -47.96 39.47 62.52
C SER A 133 -49.17 40.06 63.25
N SER A 134 -49.62 39.46 64.34
CA SER A 134 -50.70 40.03 65.16
C SER A 134 -50.31 41.33 65.88
N ALA A 135 -49.03 41.70 65.88
CA ALA A 135 -48.50 42.86 66.61
C ALA A 135 -47.78 43.88 65.72
N GLN A 136 -47.22 43.47 64.57
CA GLN A 136 -46.32 44.33 63.78
C GLN A 136 -46.47 44.12 62.28
N ILE A 137 -46.22 45.18 61.51
CA ILE A 137 -45.96 45.12 60.08
C ILE A 137 -44.47 45.40 59.86
N LEU A 138 -43.80 44.45 59.21
CA LEU A 138 -42.37 44.49 58.93
C LEU A 138 -42.12 44.62 57.43
N ASN A 139 -41.09 45.40 57.06
CA ASN A 139 -40.68 45.63 55.68
C ASN A 139 -39.29 45.01 55.43
N PHE A 140 -39.17 44.24 54.35
CA PHE A 140 -37.96 43.57 53.91
C PHE A 140 -37.55 43.95 52.49
N ASN A 141 -36.25 44.04 52.28
CA ASN A 141 -35.67 44.08 50.93
C ASN A 141 -35.73 42.67 50.32
N ALA A 142 -36.46 42.47 49.22
CA ALA A 142 -36.62 41.13 48.62
C ALA A 142 -35.32 40.47 48.13
N SER A 143 -34.29 41.26 47.84
CA SER A 143 -33.04 40.77 47.23
C SER A 143 -32.13 40.09 48.25
N ASN A 144 -32.14 40.56 49.49
CA ASN A 144 -31.26 40.08 50.57
C ASN A 144 -32.01 39.72 51.86
N TRP A 145 -33.33 39.92 51.86
CA TRP A 145 -34.25 39.69 52.98
C TRP A 145 -33.84 40.43 54.25
N VAL A 146 -33.02 41.47 54.17
CA VAL A 146 -32.67 42.32 55.32
C VAL A 146 -33.90 43.16 55.68
N GLN A 147 -34.21 43.21 56.98
CA GLN A 147 -35.30 44.02 57.49
C GLN A 147 -34.93 45.50 57.37
N ASN A 148 -35.76 46.30 56.70
CA ASN A 148 -35.58 47.74 56.57
C ASN A 148 -36.00 48.49 57.86
N GLY A 149 -36.89 47.89 58.66
CA GLY A 149 -37.34 48.39 59.96
C GLY A 149 -38.69 47.80 60.39
N ILE A 150 -39.22 48.25 61.53
CA ILE A 150 -40.64 48.08 61.89
C ILE A 150 -41.38 49.20 61.18
N ALA A 151 -42.28 48.86 60.27
CA ALA A 151 -43.01 49.86 59.51
C ALA A 151 -44.22 50.39 60.26
N LYS A 152 -44.86 49.54 61.08
CA LYS A 152 -45.96 49.94 61.96
C LYS A 152 -46.20 48.91 63.07
N ASP A 153 -46.30 49.35 64.32
CA ASP A 153 -46.87 48.56 65.41
C ASP A 153 -48.40 48.58 65.31
N ILE A 154 -49.03 47.42 65.47
CA ILE A 154 -50.47 47.23 65.36
C ILE A 154 -51.05 47.03 66.76
N THR A 155 -52.03 47.85 67.14
CA THR A 155 -52.70 47.78 68.45
C THR A 155 -54.00 46.96 68.41
N SER A 156 -54.41 46.49 67.23
CA SER A 156 -55.55 45.61 66.98
C SER A 156 -55.10 44.38 66.19
N SER A 157 -55.75 43.23 66.37
CA SER A 157 -55.40 41.98 65.70
C SER A 157 -55.70 42.03 64.20
N ASN A 158 -54.80 42.60 63.41
CA ASN A 158 -54.87 42.54 61.96
C ASN A 158 -54.18 41.25 61.51
N SER A 159 -54.78 40.54 60.56
CA SER A 159 -54.31 39.20 60.18
C SER A 159 -54.00 38.98 58.72
N ASP A 160 -54.24 39.95 57.84
CA ASP A 160 -54.12 39.78 56.40
C ASP A 160 -53.53 41.05 55.77
N LEU A 161 -52.70 40.89 54.73
CA LEU A 161 -52.15 41.99 53.95
C LEU A 161 -52.50 41.79 52.47
N ALA A 162 -53.11 42.82 51.87
CA ALA A 162 -53.28 42.89 50.44
C ALA A 162 -52.69 44.20 49.91
N SER A 163 -52.05 44.14 48.75
CA SER A 163 -51.59 45.32 48.03
C SER A 163 -52.17 45.32 46.61
N CYS A 164 -52.37 46.53 46.06
CA CYS A 164 -52.63 46.71 44.63
C CYS A 164 -51.34 46.66 43.81
N SER A 165 -50.18 46.58 44.47
CA SER A 165 -48.86 46.56 43.86
C SER A 165 -48.36 45.13 43.63
N SER A 166 -47.46 44.95 42.66
CA SER A 166 -46.78 43.67 42.42
C SER A 166 -45.27 43.87 42.40
N PRO A 167 -44.48 42.92 42.92
CA PRO A 167 -43.04 43.06 42.97
C PRO A 167 -42.45 42.89 41.57
N ALA A 168 -41.27 43.46 41.33
CA ALA A 168 -40.45 43.02 40.22
C ALA A 168 -39.90 41.61 40.54
N THR A 169 -39.76 40.76 39.53
CA THR A 169 -39.26 39.40 39.69
C THR A 169 -38.13 39.11 38.72
N LEU A 170 -37.19 38.26 39.14
CA LEU A 170 -36.08 37.80 38.31
C LEU A 170 -36.11 36.28 38.21
N THR A 171 -36.06 35.79 36.98
CA THR A 171 -35.88 34.37 36.64
C THR A 171 -34.58 34.18 35.88
N ILE A 172 -33.72 33.26 36.32
CA ILE A 172 -32.58 32.78 35.52
C ILE A 172 -32.84 31.35 35.12
N GLN A 173 -32.87 31.10 33.81
CA GLN A 173 -33.10 29.79 33.24
C GLN A 173 -31.98 29.38 32.29
N LYS A 174 -31.89 28.07 32.06
CA LYS A 174 -30.89 27.46 31.18
C LYS A 174 -31.57 26.85 29.96
N ASN A 175 -31.11 27.23 28.78
CA ASN A 175 -31.39 26.58 27.52
C ASN A 175 -30.17 25.76 27.07
N VAL A 176 -30.34 24.45 26.87
CA VAL A 176 -29.28 23.56 26.39
C VAL A 176 -29.60 23.17 24.96
N ALA A 177 -28.95 23.81 23.98
CA ALA A 177 -29.16 23.46 22.57
C ALA A 177 -28.64 22.05 22.24
N GLY A 178 -27.60 21.62 22.95
CA GLY A 178 -27.05 20.26 22.96
C GLY A 178 -26.02 20.12 24.08
N ARG A 179 -25.61 18.90 24.41
CA ARG A 179 -24.52 18.66 25.37
C ARG A 179 -23.28 18.14 24.67
N ALA A 180 -22.11 18.66 25.04
CA ALA A 180 -20.81 18.19 24.60
C ALA A 180 -20.49 16.80 25.18
N ASP A 181 -20.97 16.52 26.39
CA ASP A 181 -21.11 15.19 26.97
C ASP A 181 -22.51 15.03 27.59
N VAL A 182 -23.12 13.85 27.48
CA VAL A 182 -24.49 13.59 27.97
C VAL A 182 -24.64 13.78 29.48
N SER A 183 -23.54 13.68 30.26
CA SER A 183 -23.57 13.89 31.70
C SER A 183 -23.41 15.35 32.13
N ASP A 184 -22.98 16.24 31.23
CA ASP A 184 -22.68 17.64 31.56
C ASP A 184 -23.88 18.35 32.19
N GLN A 185 -23.70 19.02 33.34
CA GLN A 185 -24.71 19.83 34.02
C GLN A 185 -24.22 21.26 34.28
N PHE A 186 -25.15 22.20 34.46
CA PHE A 186 -24.84 23.62 34.64
C PHE A 186 -25.44 24.15 35.95
N THR A 187 -24.62 24.81 36.76
CA THR A 187 -25.05 25.52 37.97
C THR A 187 -25.27 26.99 37.62
N LEU A 188 -26.46 27.50 37.92
CA LEU A 188 -26.85 28.91 37.76
C LEU A 188 -26.71 29.63 39.10
N SER A 189 -26.29 30.89 39.06
CA SER A 189 -26.15 31.74 40.24
C SER A 189 -26.57 33.19 39.95
N VAL A 190 -27.05 33.89 40.98
CA VAL A 190 -27.39 35.32 40.93
C VAL A 190 -26.87 36.00 42.19
N THR A 191 -26.37 37.22 42.04
CA THR A 191 -25.93 38.08 43.12
C THR A 191 -26.45 39.51 42.94
N ASN A 192 -26.75 40.18 44.05
CA ASN A 192 -26.99 41.62 44.13
C ASN A 192 -26.08 42.20 45.21
N ALA A 193 -25.15 43.09 44.84
CA ALA A 193 -24.24 43.76 45.76
C ALA A 193 -23.64 42.83 46.84
N ASN A 194 -23.15 41.66 46.42
CA ASN A 194 -22.58 40.57 47.24
C ASN A 194 -23.57 39.68 48.01
N THR A 195 -24.87 39.93 47.94
CA THR A 195 -25.88 38.98 48.44
C THR A 195 -26.23 37.96 47.38
N ALA A 196 -25.94 36.68 47.64
CA ALA A 196 -26.27 35.59 46.73
C ALA A 196 -27.73 35.14 46.90
N ILE A 197 -28.42 34.95 45.78
CA ILE A 197 -29.65 34.17 45.72
C ILE A 197 -29.23 32.69 45.60
N GLN A 198 -29.99 31.80 46.25
CA GLN A 198 -29.68 30.36 46.26
C GLN A 198 -29.48 29.83 44.82
N PRO A 199 -28.32 29.22 44.52
CA PRO A 199 -28.05 28.69 43.19
C PRO A 199 -28.90 27.44 42.92
N THR A 200 -29.04 27.10 41.64
CA THR A 200 -29.69 25.85 41.21
C THR A 200 -28.82 25.15 40.18
N THR A 201 -28.99 23.84 40.04
CA THR A 201 -28.21 23.04 39.09
C THR A 201 -29.16 22.24 38.21
N THR A 202 -28.90 22.24 36.90
CA THR A 202 -29.64 21.41 35.95
C THR A 202 -29.45 19.92 36.27
N THR A 203 -30.40 19.09 35.86
CA THR A 203 -30.30 17.63 35.99
C THR A 203 -30.76 16.93 34.72
N GLY A 204 -30.30 15.69 34.51
CA GLY A 204 -30.69 14.86 33.37
C GLY A 204 -30.03 15.25 32.05
N SER A 205 -30.38 14.54 30.97
CA SER A 205 -29.72 14.68 29.66
C SER A 205 -30.53 15.47 28.62
N GLY A 206 -31.75 15.91 28.95
CA GLY A 206 -32.65 16.61 28.03
C GLY A 206 -32.08 17.94 27.51
N THR A 207 -32.44 18.30 26.28
CA THR A 207 -32.14 19.59 25.64
C THR A 207 -33.30 20.58 25.81
N GLY A 208 -33.11 21.84 25.41
CA GLY A 208 -34.10 22.92 25.55
C GLY A 208 -34.03 23.64 26.91
N ILE A 209 -35.11 24.33 27.28
CA ILE A 209 -35.23 24.99 28.59
C ILE A 209 -35.28 23.92 29.69
N GLN A 210 -34.37 24.02 30.63
CA GLN A 210 -34.22 23.07 31.73
C GLN A 210 -35.20 23.39 32.86
N ALA A 211 -35.71 22.36 33.53
CA ALA A 211 -36.68 22.51 34.61
C ALA A 211 -36.12 23.22 35.85
N ASN A 212 -34.81 23.07 36.12
CA ASN A 212 -34.13 23.75 37.21
C ASN A 212 -33.82 25.19 36.79
N GLN A 213 -34.46 26.16 37.45
CA GLN A 213 -34.27 27.59 37.24
C GLN A 213 -34.24 28.34 38.58
N ILE A 214 -33.58 29.50 38.62
CA ILE A 214 -33.68 30.42 39.76
C ILE A 214 -34.91 31.28 39.54
N GLY A 215 -35.74 31.41 40.57
CA GLY A 215 -36.93 32.26 40.54
C GLY A 215 -38.14 31.63 39.85
N PRO A 216 -39.23 32.41 39.67
CA PRO A 216 -39.30 33.87 39.76
C PRO A 216 -39.17 34.39 41.20
N THR A 217 -38.02 34.99 41.52
CA THR A 217 -37.72 35.52 42.85
C THR A 217 -38.04 37.01 42.89
N PRO A 218 -38.75 37.52 43.91
CA PRO A 218 -38.96 38.95 44.08
C PRO A 218 -37.62 39.68 44.19
N VAL A 219 -37.50 40.82 43.54
CA VAL A 219 -36.26 41.61 43.44
C VAL A 219 -36.58 43.10 43.56
N VAL A 220 -35.64 43.85 44.13
CA VAL A 220 -35.76 45.31 44.24
C VAL A 220 -35.58 45.99 42.88
N SER A 221 -36.48 46.91 42.57
CA SER A 221 -36.46 47.75 41.36
C SER A 221 -35.25 48.69 41.34
N ASN A 222 -34.89 49.18 40.15
CA ASN A 222 -33.73 50.06 39.91
C ASN A 222 -32.37 49.49 40.37
N SER A 223 -32.30 48.20 40.73
CA SER A 223 -31.08 47.52 41.17
C SER A 223 -30.50 46.64 40.06
N THR A 224 -29.18 46.50 40.04
CA THR A 224 -28.47 45.63 39.09
C THR A 224 -28.17 44.28 39.72
N TYR A 225 -28.52 43.21 39.01
CA TYR A 225 -28.23 41.83 39.38
C TYR A 225 -27.19 41.27 38.43
N THR A 226 -26.19 40.61 38.98
CA THR A 226 -25.18 39.87 38.21
C THR A 226 -25.49 38.39 38.33
N PHE A 227 -25.58 37.73 37.19
CA PHE A 227 -25.86 36.30 37.11
C PHE A 227 -24.72 35.59 36.37
N ALA A 228 -24.49 34.34 36.74
CA ALA A 228 -23.43 33.53 36.15
C ALA A 228 -23.82 32.06 36.06
N GLU A 229 -23.15 31.35 35.16
CA GLU A 229 -23.19 29.90 35.06
C GLU A 229 -21.79 29.29 35.25
N SER A 230 -21.76 28.09 35.82
CA SER A 230 -20.59 27.24 35.93
C SER A 230 -20.93 25.79 35.56
N MET A 231 -19.93 24.98 35.21
CA MET A 231 -20.13 23.53 35.13
C MET A 231 -20.43 23.00 36.54
N ALA A 232 -21.43 22.15 36.67
CA ALA A 232 -21.69 21.48 37.93
C ALA A 232 -20.74 20.30 38.14
N SER A 233 -20.54 19.92 39.41
CA SER A 233 -19.76 18.73 39.77
C SER A 233 -20.32 17.48 39.09
N GLY A 234 -19.42 16.62 38.59
CA GLY A 234 -19.76 15.40 37.84
C GLY A 234 -19.88 15.58 36.32
N SER A 235 -19.79 16.82 35.82
CA SER A 235 -19.70 17.08 34.37
C SER A 235 -18.34 16.65 33.81
N VAL A 236 -18.30 16.21 32.56
CA VAL A 236 -17.08 15.74 31.89
C VAL A 236 -16.39 16.88 31.13
N SER A 237 -17.18 17.74 30.47
CA SER A 237 -16.65 18.83 29.67
C SER A 237 -16.36 20.07 30.52
N ALA A 238 -15.46 20.92 30.02
CA ALA A 238 -15.34 22.29 30.51
C ALA A 238 -16.38 23.21 29.83
N LEU A 239 -16.70 24.36 30.43
CA LEU A 239 -17.58 25.37 29.83
C LEU A 239 -17.07 25.88 28.48
N SER A 240 -15.75 25.85 28.25
CA SER A 240 -15.12 26.18 26.97
C SER A 240 -15.47 25.21 25.84
N ALA A 241 -16.09 24.07 26.13
CA ALA A 241 -16.65 23.16 25.13
C ALA A 241 -18.00 23.66 24.58
N TYR A 242 -18.49 24.82 25.03
CA TYR A 242 -19.75 25.42 24.62
C TYR A 242 -19.56 26.85 24.15
N ASN A 243 -20.33 27.25 23.14
CA ASN A 243 -20.61 28.64 22.87
C ASN A 243 -21.81 29.06 23.73
N THR A 244 -21.54 29.89 24.75
CA THR A 244 -22.54 30.39 25.70
C THR A 244 -22.98 31.80 25.31
N THR A 245 -24.29 31.99 25.17
CA THR A 245 -24.93 33.31 25.07
C THR A 245 -25.95 33.50 26.18
N TRP A 246 -26.37 34.73 26.44
CA TRP A 246 -27.47 35.02 27.34
C TRP A 246 -28.34 36.17 26.84
N GLN A 247 -29.63 36.14 27.21
CA GLN A 247 -30.58 37.21 26.92
C GLN A 247 -31.55 37.38 28.09
N CYS A 248 -31.74 38.63 28.52
CA CYS A 248 -32.75 39.03 29.49
C CYS A 248 -33.87 39.82 28.81
N THR A 249 -35.11 39.43 29.09
CA THR A 249 -36.32 40.07 28.54
C THR A 249 -37.34 40.34 29.63
N ALA A 250 -38.21 41.32 29.43
CA ALA A 250 -39.41 41.53 30.23
C ALA A 250 -40.61 41.85 29.32
N PRO A 251 -41.84 41.47 29.70
CA PRO A 251 -43.04 41.84 28.95
C PRO A 251 -43.28 43.36 28.93
N SER A 252 -43.98 43.85 27.90
CA SER A 252 -44.50 45.23 27.82
C SER A 252 -45.30 45.59 29.09
N PRO A 253 -45.18 46.81 29.65
CA PRO A 253 -44.53 48.01 29.09
C PRO A 253 -43.03 48.14 29.35
N TYR A 254 -42.38 47.16 29.97
CA TYR A 254 -40.96 47.26 30.30
C TYR A 254 -40.08 46.95 29.10
N ALA A 255 -39.21 47.88 28.73
CA ALA A 255 -38.27 47.73 27.63
C ALA A 255 -36.97 47.03 28.07
N VAL A 256 -37.07 45.83 28.67
CA VAL A 256 -35.89 45.01 28.95
C VAL A 256 -35.64 44.08 27.78
N ASN A 257 -34.53 44.30 27.07
CA ASN A 257 -34.01 43.39 26.05
C ASN A 257 -32.49 43.58 25.98
N VAL A 258 -31.76 42.91 26.87
CA VAL A 258 -30.30 42.97 26.94
C VAL A 258 -29.73 41.57 26.70
N SER A 259 -28.63 41.48 25.97
CA SER A 259 -28.01 40.21 25.62
C SER A 259 -26.49 40.32 25.63
N GLY A 260 -25.82 39.18 25.77
CA GLY A 260 -24.37 39.08 25.71
C GLY A 260 -23.88 37.66 25.47
N THR A 261 -22.56 37.51 25.48
CA THR A 261 -21.85 36.24 25.33
C THR A 261 -21.05 35.94 26.58
N GLY A 262 -20.73 34.67 26.82
CA GLY A 262 -19.92 34.23 27.96
C GLY A 262 -20.76 33.79 29.16
N THR A 263 -20.07 33.44 30.24
CA THR A 263 -20.62 32.70 31.37
C THR A 263 -21.22 33.59 32.47
N SER A 264 -21.27 34.90 32.25
CA SER A 264 -21.89 35.84 33.17
C SER A 264 -22.49 37.03 32.42
N GLY A 265 -23.48 37.64 33.05
CA GLY A 265 -24.15 38.82 32.57
C GLY A 265 -24.71 39.64 33.71
N SER A 266 -25.23 40.81 33.41
CA SER A 266 -25.94 41.63 34.37
C SER A 266 -27.19 42.22 33.76
N VAL A 267 -28.20 42.42 34.61
CA VAL A 267 -29.46 43.06 34.22
C VAL A 267 -29.86 44.06 35.28
N LYS A 268 -30.25 45.26 34.83
CA LYS A 268 -30.85 46.27 35.69
C LYS A 268 -32.36 46.04 35.70
N ILE A 269 -32.92 45.82 36.88
CA ILE A 269 -34.37 45.73 37.04
C ILE A 269 -34.95 47.13 36.82
N PRO A 270 -35.92 47.30 35.90
CA PRO A 270 -36.49 48.61 35.62
C PRO A 270 -37.22 49.16 36.85
N THR A 271 -37.38 50.48 36.90
CA THR A 271 -38.27 51.13 37.86
C THR A 271 -39.71 50.71 37.57
N THR A 272 -40.55 50.70 38.59
CA THR A 272 -41.95 50.36 38.44
C THR A 272 -42.72 51.36 37.60
N VAL A 273 -43.69 50.83 36.88
CA VAL A 273 -44.69 51.60 36.15
C VAL A 273 -46.02 51.12 36.71
N ASP A 274 -46.66 51.98 37.51
CA ASP A 274 -48.07 51.95 37.92
C ASP A 274 -48.71 50.57 38.19
N PRO A 275 -49.06 50.24 39.43
CA PRO A 275 -48.23 49.87 40.59
C PRO A 275 -47.47 48.54 40.38
N THR A 276 -46.99 48.30 39.17
CA THR A 276 -46.56 46.97 38.76
C THR A 276 -45.04 46.82 38.64
N GLY A 277 -44.55 45.66 39.02
CA GLY A 277 -43.16 45.25 38.85
C GLY A 277 -42.93 44.47 37.57
N ALA A 278 -41.70 44.53 37.04
CA ALA A 278 -41.32 43.80 35.83
C ALA A 278 -41.00 42.34 36.13
N ALA A 279 -41.54 41.41 35.34
CA ALA A 279 -41.13 40.01 35.34
C ALA A 279 -39.96 39.79 34.36
N VAL A 280 -38.73 39.92 34.86
CA VAL A 280 -37.51 39.80 34.06
C VAL A 280 -37.08 38.33 33.99
N THR A 281 -36.88 37.81 32.77
CA THR A 281 -36.36 36.46 32.54
C THR A 281 -35.05 36.53 31.77
N CYS A 282 -33.97 36.02 32.36
CA CYS A 282 -32.67 35.85 31.74
C CYS A 282 -32.41 34.39 31.39
N THR A 283 -32.06 34.11 30.14
CA THR A 283 -31.82 32.76 29.63
C THR A 283 -30.38 32.63 29.18
N PHE A 284 -29.60 31.73 29.77
CA PHE A 284 -28.35 31.25 29.17
C PHE A 284 -28.66 30.24 28.08
N THR A 285 -28.00 30.29 26.93
CA THR A 285 -28.07 29.28 25.88
C THR A 285 -26.69 28.70 25.61
N ASN A 286 -26.51 27.39 25.85
CA ASN A 286 -25.26 26.70 25.54
C ASN A 286 -25.42 25.81 24.32
N THR A 287 -24.57 26.07 23.33
CA THR A 287 -24.45 25.25 22.12
C THR A 287 -23.09 24.56 22.13
N PRO A 288 -23.02 23.21 22.08
CA PRO A 288 -21.75 22.51 22.15
C PRO A 288 -20.91 22.80 20.91
N ILE A 289 -19.61 23.01 21.13
CA ILE A 289 -18.63 23.19 20.06
C ILE A 289 -18.25 21.78 19.55
N PRO A 290 -18.43 21.47 18.24
CA PRO A 290 -18.08 20.17 17.70
C PRO A 290 -16.59 19.86 17.92
N LYS A 291 -16.27 18.70 18.52
CA LYS A 291 -14.89 18.22 18.64
C LYS A 291 -14.42 17.74 17.26
N THR A 292 -13.34 18.30 16.75
CA THR A 292 -12.75 17.91 15.47
C THR A 292 -11.27 17.53 15.60
N GLY A 293 -10.82 16.58 14.78
CA GLY A 293 -9.40 16.23 14.62
C GLY A 293 -8.97 16.38 13.16
N ALA A 294 -7.72 16.00 12.86
CA ALA A 294 -7.18 16.09 11.51
C ALA A 294 -6.89 14.72 10.90
N LEU A 295 -6.96 14.62 9.58
CA LEU A 295 -6.47 13.49 8.80
C LEU A 295 -5.14 13.85 8.15
N SER A 296 -4.15 12.96 8.27
CA SER A 296 -2.95 12.96 7.43
C SER A 296 -2.88 11.69 6.59
N ILE A 297 -2.31 11.80 5.40
CA ILE A 297 -1.95 10.66 4.57
C ILE A 297 -0.44 10.69 4.35
N THR A 298 0.23 9.58 4.60
CA THR A 298 1.67 9.44 4.37
C THR A 298 1.92 8.50 3.22
N LYS A 299 2.66 8.95 2.21
CA LYS A 299 3.15 8.12 1.11
C LYS A 299 4.45 7.44 1.52
N ALA A 300 4.49 6.12 1.42
CA ALA A 300 5.68 5.32 1.67
C ALA A 300 6.00 4.39 0.49
N PHE A 301 7.21 3.86 0.49
CA PHE A 301 7.67 2.81 -0.41
C PHE A 301 8.09 1.61 0.43
N ASP A 302 7.70 0.43 -0.04
CA ASP A 302 8.16 -0.83 0.50
C ASP A 302 9.62 -1.11 0.09
N ALA A 303 10.29 -2.00 0.81
CA ALA A 303 11.67 -2.41 0.51
C ALA A 303 11.85 -3.05 -0.88
N SER A 304 10.75 -3.53 -1.50
CA SER A 304 10.74 -4.01 -2.89
C SER A 304 10.99 -2.92 -3.94
N VAL A 305 10.86 -1.63 -3.58
CA VAL A 305 11.19 -0.53 -4.50
C VAL A 305 12.73 -0.41 -4.59
N PRO A 306 13.33 -0.56 -5.79
CA PRO A 306 14.78 -0.62 -5.93
C PRO A 306 15.44 0.69 -5.48
N THR A 307 16.50 0.58 -4.67
CA THR A 307 17.21 1.70 -4.04
C THR A 307 17.82 2.71 -5.04
N GLY A 308 18.11 2.27 -6.27
CA GLY A 308 18.59 3.12 -7.37
C GLY A 308 17.50 3.90 -8.12
N ALA A 309 16.21 3.66 -7.83
CA ALA A 309 15.12 4.42 -8.43
C ALA A 309 14.96 5.83 -7.81
N GLY A 310 15.71 6.13 -6.75
CA GLY A 310 15.53 7.29 -5.88
C GLY A 310 15.37 8.64 -6.58
N ALA A 311 16.14 8.94 -7.64
CA ALA A 311 16.00 10.21 -8.39
C ALA A 311 14.73 10.26 -9.27
N GLN A 312 14.26 9.12 -9.75
CA GLN A 312 13.08 8.99 -10.61
C GLN A 312 11.80 8.92 -9.77
N THR A 313 11.80 8.10 -8.71
CA THR A 313 10.68 7.99 -7.77
C THR A 313 10.49 9.25 -6.93
N ALA A 314 11.56 10.00 -6.63
CA ALA A 314 11.45 11.27 -5.90
C ALA A 314 10.69 12.36 -6.66
N ASN A 315 10.65 12.27 -8.00
CA ASN A 315 9.95 13.24 -8.85
C ASN A 315 8.59 12.71 -9.36
N THR A 316 8.22 11.49 -8.98
CA THR A 316 6.94 10.90 -9.38
C THR A 316 5.83 11.39 -8.48
N MET A 317 4.76 11.88 -9.09
CA MET A 317 3.56 12.29 -8.39
C MET A 317 2.65 11.08 -8.16
N PHE A 318 2.32 10.83 -6.90
CA PHE A 318 1.29 9.90 -6.46
C PHE A 318 0.08 10.70 -6.02
N SER A 319 -1.11 10.22 -6.34
CA SER A 319 -2.37 10.87 -5.97
C SER A 319 -3.48 9.87 -5.74
N GLY A 320 -4.57 10.34 -5.17
CA GLY A 320 -5.75 9.52 -4.97
C GLY A 320 -6.83 10.27 -4.22
N THR A 321 -7.76 9.53 -3.62
CA THR A 321 -8.92 10.10 -2.90
C THR A 321 -8.95 9.65 -1.45
N TYR A 322 -9.53 10.47 -0.58
CA TYR A 322 -9.89 10.08 0.77
C TYR A 322 -11.38 10.31 1.01
N SER A 323 -11.94 9.52 1.93
CA SER A 323 -13.32 9.60 2.36
C SER A 323 -13.44 9.26 3.83
N CYS A 324 -14.13 10.11 4.58
CA CYS A 324 -14.45 9.92 5.98
C CYS A 324 -15.96 9.86 6.20
N ALA A 325 -16.37 9.01 7.15
CA ALA A 325 -17.76 8.87 7.55
C ALA A 325 -17.90 8.88 9.08
N PHE A 326 -18.92 9.57 9.57
CA PHE A 326 -19.33 9.55 10.97
C PHE A 326 -20.68 8.85 11.07
N ASN A 327 -20.77 7.79 11.89
CA ASN A 327 -21.97 6.94 12.00
C ASN A 327 -22.49 6.44 10.64
N GLY A 328 -21.58 6.10 9.73
CA GLY A 328 -21.90 5.61 8.38
C GLY A 328 -22.30 6.69 7.37
N ILE A 329 -22.41 7.96 7.79
CA ILE A 329 -22.72 9.07 6.89
C ILE A 329 -21.43 9.77 6.50
N GLN A 330 -21.19 9.86 5.19
CA GLN A 330 -20.01 10.53 4.64
C GLN A 330 -20.02 12.01 5.03
N ASN A 331 -18.93 12.48 5.65
CA ASN A 331 -18.84 13.82 6.21
C ASN A 331 -17.60 14.60 5.79
N ALA A 332 -16.63 13.97 5.13
CA ALA A 332 -15.50 14.63 4.48
C ALA A 332 -14.99 13.80 3.31
N THR A 333 -14.75 14.43 2.17
CA THR A 333 -14.12 13.80 1.00
C THR A 333 -13.15 14.73 0.32
N GLY A 334 -12.20 14.15 -0.41
CA GLY A 334 -11.30 14.93 -1.22
C GLY A 334 -10.22 14.11 -1.88
N THR A 335 -9.21 14.81 -2.36
CA THR A 335 -8.05 14.23 -3.02
C THR A 335 -6.81 14.40 -2.16
N TRP A 336 -5.83 13.52 -2.37
CA TRP A 336 -4.50 13.68 -1.82
C TRP A 336 -3.46 13.55 -2.94
N SER A 337 -2.33 14.24 -2.77
CA SER A 337 -1.20 14.13 -3.70
C SER A 337 0.13 14.26 -2.96
N ARG A 338 1.14 13.51 -3.42
CA ARG A 338 2.51 13.58 -2.92
C ARG A 338 3.50 13.28 -4.04
N THR A 339 4.52 14.12 -4.17
CA THR A 339 5.72 13.81 -4.96
C THR A 339 6.72 13.06 -4.08
N GLY A 340 7.14 11.86 -4.51
CA GLY A 340 8.00 10.98 -3.72
C GLY A 340 7.31 10.43 -2.45
N THR A 341 8.08 10.24 -1.37
CA THR A 341 7.56 9.77 -0.06
C THR A 341 7.35 10.91 0.92
N GLY A 342 6.56 10.69 1.98
CA GLY A 342 6.29 11.63 3.07
C GLY A 342 4.83 12.06 3.17
N ALA A 343 4.56 13.11 3.94
CA ALA A 343 3.23 13.63 4.19
C ALA A 343 2.60 14.20 2.91
N ALA A 344 1.43 13.70 2.53
CA ALA A 344 0.67 14.15 1.36
C ALA A 344 -0.04 15.48 1.63
N THR A 345 -0.25 16.23 0.56
CA THR A 345 -1.15 17.39 0.57
C THR A 345 -2.56 16.90 0.35
N LEU A 346 -3.50 17.29 1.22
CA LEU A 346 -4.92 16.95 1.10
C LEU A 346 -5.70 18.17 0.63
N THR A 347 -6.60 17.97 -0.32
CA THR A 347 -7.52 18.98 -0.83
C THR A 347 -8.94 18.52 -0.58
N GLN A 348 -9.78 19.38 -0.02
CA GLN A 348 -11.19 19.08 0.21
C GLN A 348 -11.96 19.13 -1.11
N ALA A 349 -12.82 18.13 -1.33
CA ALA A 349 -13.86 18.17 -2.35
C ALA A 349 -15.23 18.49 -1.75
N SER A 350 -15.59 17.90 -0.61
CA SER A 350 -16.86 18.19 0.08
C SER A 350 -16.82 17.85 1.57
N GLY A 351 -17.76 18.41 2.34
CA GLY A 351 -17.92 18.12 3.78
C GLY A 351 -17.00 18.95 4.69
N ALA A 352 -16.44 18.33 5.73
CA ALA A 352 -15.50 18.94 6.66
C ALA A 352 -14.08 19.06 6.08
N LEU A 353 -13.32 20.06 6.52
CA LEU A 353 -11.93 20.24 6.10
C LEU A 353 -11.07 19.10 6.66
N PRO A 354 -9.98 18.67 5.97
CA PRO A 354 -9.05 17.67 6.49
C PRO A 354 -8.48 17.97 7.88
N THR A 355 -8.43 19.25 8.26
CA THR A 355 -7.94 19.74 9.56
C THR A 355 -9.03 19.83 10.64
N ALA A 356 -10.30 19.62 10.28
CA ALA A 356 -11.45 19.82 11.15
C ALA A 356 -12.53 18.75 10.94
N ILE A 357 -12.13 17.47 10.85
CA ILE A 357 -13.05 16.34 10.67
C ILE A 357 -13.68 15.97 12.03
N PRO A 358 -15.00 15.70 12.11
CA PRO A 358 -15.65 15.31 13.36
C PRO A 358 -14.98 14.14 14.08
N ASN A 359 -14.83 14.26 15.40
CA ASN A 359 -14.30 13.21 16.26
C ASN A 359 -15.09 11.89 16.10
N GLY A 360 -14.38 10.76 16.01
CA GLY A 360 -14.97 9.45 15.77
C GLY A 360 -15.26 9.12 14.31
N SER A 361 -14.99 10.04 13.36
CA SER A 361 -15.11 9.71 11.93
C SER A 361 -14.10 8.65 11.54
N SER A 362 -14.52 7.64 10.77
CA SER A 362 -13.62 6.65 10.17
C SER A 362 -13.26 7.08 8.75
N CYS A 363 -11.97 7.24 8.49
CA CYS A 363 -11.40 7.72 7.24
C CYS A 363 -10.70 6.59 6.49
N SER A 364 -10.82 6.61 5.17
CA SER A 364 -10.14 5.69 4.25
C SER A 364 -9.45 6.49 3.13
N ALA A 365 -8.42 5.89 2.53
CA ALA A 365 -7.72 6.45 1.38
C ALA A 365 -7.53 5.39 0.30
N VAL A 366 -7.56 5.83 -0.96
CA VAL A 366 -7.27 5.05 -2.15
C VAL A 366 -6.20 5.79 -2.94
N GLU A 367 -5.29 5.05 -3.59
CA GLU A 367 -4.32 5.61 -4.52
C GLU A 367 -4.75 5.32 -5.97
N THR A 368 -4.63 6.34 -6.83
CA THR A 368 -4.67 6.18 -8.28
C THR A 368 -3.27 5.82 -8.76
N GLN A 369 -3.13 4.67 -9.41
CA GLN A 369 -1.83 4.20 -9.91
C GLN A 369 -1.20 5.22 -10.88
N PRO A 370 0.12 5.44 -10.80
CA PRO A 370 0.83 6.27 -11.77
C PRO A 370 0.70 5.70 -13.20
N SER A 371 0.68 6.58 -14.20
CA SER A 371 0.68 6.20 -15.62
C SER A 371 1.92 5.35 -15.97
N ALA A 372 1.74 4.36 -16.86
CA ALA A 372 2.82 3.47 -17.31
C ALA A 372 3.95 4.21 -18.06
N GLY A 373 5.15 3.61 -18.11
CA GLY A 373 6.30 4.12 -18.86
C GLY A 373 7.26 4.98 -18.03
N SER A 374 7.96 5.93 -18.66
CA SER A 374 8.91 6.83 -17.98
C SER A 374 8.26 7.71 -16.88
N ALA A 375 6.95 7.93 -16.97
CA ALA A 375 6.15 8.61 -15.96
C ALA A 375 5.95 7.79 -14.66
N SER A 376 6.25 6.48 -14.68
CA SER A 376 6.16 5.62 -13.49
C SER A 376 7.27 5.91 -12.47
N GLY A 377 8.36 6.54 -12.90
CA GLY A 377 9.54 6.77 -12.05
C GLY A 377 10.29 5.50 -11.63
N LEU A 378 9.95 4.34 -12.22
CA LEU A 378 10.65 3.09 -11.99
C LEU A 378 11.68 2.81 -13.11
N PRO A 379 12.75 2.06 -12.81
CA PRO A 379 13.68 1.61 -13.85
C PRO A 379 13.00 0.71 -14.89
N ALA A 380 13.62 0.58 -16.07
CA ALA A 380 13.15 -0.35 -17.10
C ALA A 380 12.98 -1.77 -16.51
N SER A 381 12.00 -2.53 -16.99
CA SER A 381 11.54 -3.83 -16.46
C SER A 381 10.81 -3.81 -15.11
N TRP A 382 10.72 -2.69 -14.39
CA TRP A 382 9.98 -2.61 -13.13
C TRP A 382 8.59 -2.03 -13.31
N VAL A 383 7.62 -2.55 -12.55
CA VAL A 383 6.24 -2.07 -12.52
C VAL A 383 5.75 -1.87 -11.10
N TRP A 384 4.87 -0.88 -10.90
CA TRP A 384 4.17 -0.70 -9.64
C TRP A 384 3.14 -1.83 -9.44
N GLY A 385 3.13 -2.41 -8.25
CA GLY A 385 2.07 -3.30 -7.79
C GLY A 385 0.94 -2.53 -7.12
N THR A 386 -0.08 -3.25 -6.65
CA THR A 386 -1.17 -2.67 -5.86
C THR A 386 -0.63 -2.05 -4.56
N PRO A 387 -1.01 -0.81 -4.21
CA PRO A 387 -0.58 -0.16 -2.97
C PRO A 387 -1.15 -0.90 -1.76
N GLN A 388 -0.38 -0.95 -0.68
CA GLN A 388 -0.84 -1.39 0.63
C GLN A 388 -1.27 -0.18 1.45
N ILE A 389 -2.52 -0.18 1.92
CA ILE A 389 -3.07 0.86 2.77
C ILE A 389 -3.10 0.34 4.22
N SER A 390 -2.69 1.17 5.19
CA SER A 390 -2.65 0.79 6.62
C SER A 390 -4.02 0.48 7.26
N GLY A 391 -5.10 0.48 6.48
CA GLY A 391 -6.49 0.37 6.94
C GLY A 391 -7.16 1.74 7.15
N SER A 392 -8.37 1.72 7.69
CA SER A 392 -9.10 2.95 8.04
C SER A 392 -8.53 3.61 9.29
N ALA A 393 -8.46 4.93 9.31
CA ALA A 393 -8.06 5.72 10.47
C ALA A 393 -9.28 6.36 11.15
N THR A 394 -9.44 6.14 12.46
CA THR A 394 -10.47 6.84 13.25
C THR A 394 -9.93 8.18 13.73
N ILE A 395 -10.68 9.26 13.51
CA ILE A 395 -10.34 10.60 13.99
C ILE A 395 -10.50 10.67 15.50
N THR A 396 -9.43 11.01 16.21
CA THR A 396 -9.43 11.21 17.66
C THR A 396 -9.03 12.66 17.96
N ALA A 397 -10.01 13.53 18.15
CA ALA A 397 -9.77 14.94 18.44
C ALA A 397 -8.97 15.13 19.75
N PRO A 398 -8.03 16.10 19.82
CA PRO A 398 -7.64 17.06 18.77
C PRO A 398 -6.50 16.55 17.88
N ASN A 399 -6.16 15.26 17.95
CA ASN A 399 -4.98 14.71 17.31
C ASN A 399 -5.15 14.58 15.79
N THR A 400 -4.02 14.41 15.11
CA THR A 400 -3.98 14.01 13.71
C THR A 400 -3.92 12.49 13.61
N SER A 401 -4.89 11.89 12.95
CA SER A 401 -4.89 10.46 12.63
C SER A 401 -4.28 10.25 11.24
N ASN A 402 -3.43 9.24 11.09
CA ASN A 402 -2.68 9.00 9.85
C ASN A 402 -3.10 7.72 9.13
N ILE A 403 -3.22 7.79 7.80
CA ILE A 403 -3.27 6.62 6.91
C ILE A 403 -1.95 6.56 6.14
N THR A 404 -1.32 5.38 6.10
CA THR A 404 -0.12 5.16 5.29
C THR A 404 -0.48 4.44 4.00
N VAL A 405 -0.04 4.99 2.88
CA VAL A 405 -0.18 4.41 1.53
C VAL A 405 1.21 3.98 1.04
N THR A 406 1.45 2.67 1.04
CA THR A 406 2.76 2.07 0.73
C THR A 406 2.75 1.43 -0.65
N ASN A 407 3.61 1.89 -1.57
CA ASN A 407 3.73 1.25 -2.88
C ASN A 407 4.81 0.17 -2.88
N LYS A 408 4.53 -0.88 -3.63
CA LYS A 408 5.44 -1.98 -3.94
C LYS A 408 5.80 -1.95 -5.40
N ALA A 409 7.03 -2.32 -5.73
CA ALA A 409 7.44 -2.52 -7.11
C ALA A 409 7.85 -3.98 -7.32
N THR A 410 7.69 -4.49 -8.53
CA THR A 410 8.17 -5.82 -8.89
C THR A 410 8.90 -5.74 -10.23
N GLN A 411 10.06 -6.37 -10.29
CA GLN A 411 10.79 -6.51 -11.53
C GLN A 411 10.18 -7.62 -12.37
N GLN A 412 9.77 -7.28 -13.58
CA GLN A 412 9.35 -8.22 -14.60
C GLN A 412 10.56 -8.94 -15.18
N LYS A 413 10.51 -10.28 -15.20
CA LYS A 413 11.63 -11.13 -15.59
C LYS A 413 11.19 -12.17 -16.62
N GLY A 414 12.15 -12.73 -17.34
CA GLY A 414 11.99 -13.88 -18.22
C GLY A 414 13.26 -14.73 -18.23
N ALA A 415 13.35 -15.70 -19.14
CA ALA A 415 14.47 -16.63 -19.20
C ALA A 415 15.10 -16.71 -20.60
N LEU A 416 16.40 -17.00 -20.63
CA LEU A 416 17.16 -17.37 -21.82
C LEU A 416 17.41 -18.89 -21.82
N ALA A 417 17.19 -19.52 -22.96
CA ALA A 417 17.61 -20.88 -23.25
C ALA A 417 18.51 -20.90 -24.49
N ILE A 418 19.44 -21.85 -24.54
CA ILE A 418 20.30 -22.08 -25.71
C ILE A 418 20.13 -23.53 -26.13
N THR A 419 19.89 -23.78 -27.41
CA THR A 419 19.77 -25.13 -27.95
C THR A 419 20.82 -25.35 -29.03
N LYS A 420 21.54 -26.45 -28.90
CA LYS A 420 22.56 -26.89 -29.85
C LYS A 420 21.97 -27.87 -30.85
N VAL A 421 22.19 -27.59 -32.13
CA VAL A 421 21.82 -28.47 -33.23
C VAL A 421 22.99 -28.68 -34.17
N PHE A 422 22.94 -29.79 -34.91
CA PHE A 422 23.83 -30.09 -36.02
C PHE A 422 23.05 -29.98 -37.31
N ASP A 423 23.67 -29.44 -38.35
CA ASP A 423 23.10 -29.51 -39.68
C ASP A 423 23.40 -30.86 -40.36
N SER A 424 22.92 -31.03 -41.59
CA SER A 424 23.07 -32.27 -42.35
C SER A 424 24.50 -32.60 -42.77
N SER A 425 25.47 -31.69 -42.61
CA SER A 425 26.88 -31.95 -42.94
C SER A 425 27.61 -32.71 -41.83
N VAL A 426 27.04 -32.74 -40.62
CA VAL A 426 27.66 -33.40 -39.47
C VAL A 426 27.41 -34.91 -39.53
N PRO A 427 28.45 -35.75 -39.54
CA PRO A 427 28.30 -37.19 -39.61
C PRO A 427 27.72 -37.78 -38.31
N SER A 428 27.09 -38.96 -38.42
CA SER A 428 26.60 -39.71 -37.26
C SER A 428 27.74 -40.05 -36.30
N GLY A 429 27.49 -39.98 -34.99
CA GLY A 429 28.50 -40.25 -33.96
C GLY A 429 29.33 -39.02 -33.58
N ALA A 430 29.06 -37.85 -34.17
CA ALA A 430 29.61 -36.59 -33.70
C ALA A 430 29.18 -36.33 -32.24
N THR A 431 30.18 -36.20 -31.38
CA THR A 431 30.02 -35.85 -29.97
C THR A 431 30.95 -34.69 -29.66
N GLY A 432 30.80 -34.04 -28.52
CA GLY A 432 31.77 -33.03 -28.13
C GLY A 432 31.22 -32.07 -27.10
N PRO A 433 32.09 -31.56 -26.20
CA PRO A 433 31.73 -30.43 -25.37
C PRO A 433 31.69 -29.18 -26.26
N PHE A 434 30.48 -28.67 -26.48
CA PHE A 434 30.27 -27.35 -27.06
C PHE A 434 30.16 -26.35 -25.93
N SER A 435 30.82 -25.21 -26.07
CA SER A 435 30.76 -24.14 -25.09
C SER A 435 30.88 -22.77 -25.71
N GLY A 436 30.36 -21.78 -25.02
CA GLY A 436 30.39 -20.39 -25.47
C GLY A 436 29.94 -19.41 -24.42
N LYS A 437 29.66 -18.18 -24.85
CA LYS A 437 29.22 -17.08 -23.98
C LYS A 437 27.86 -16.54 -24.42
N TYR A 438 27.12 -15.98 -23.49
CA TYR A 438 25.94 -15.16 -23.77
C TYR A 438 26.13 -13.77 -23.17
N THR A 439 25.60 -12.76 -23.86
CA THR A 439 25.57 -11.37 -23.43
C THR A 439 24.18 -10.81 -23.69
N CYS A 440 23.52 -10.34 -22.65
CA CYS A 440 22.19 -9.73 -22.67
C CYS A 440 22.30 -8.26 -22.26
N SER A 441 22.01 -7.34 -23.16
CA SER A 441 22.11 -5.89 -22.93
C SER A 441 20.80 -5.17 -23.24
N GLY A 442 20.59 -4.01 -22.62
CA GLY A 442 19.40 -3.18 -22.83
C GLY A 442 19.59 -1.78 -22.28
N THR A 443 18.77 -0.83 -22.74
CA THR A 443 18.84 0.57 -22.30
C THR A 443 18.50 0.66 -20.81
N SER A 444 19.40 1.25 -20.01
CA SER A 444 19.22 1.44 -18.56
C SER A 444 18.99 0.14 -17.77
N LEU A 445 19.39 -1.01 -18.32
CA LEU A 445 19.40 -2.31 -17.65
C LEU A 445 20.84 -2.76 -17.45
N ALA A 446 21.11 -3.40 -16.31
CA ALA A 446 22.41 -4.03 -16.08
C ALA A 446 22.62 -5.16 -17.09
N THR A 447 23.77 -5.16 -17.76
CA THR A 447 24.16 -6.21 -18.70
C THR A 447 24.29 -7.53 -17.97
N ALA A 448 23.64 -8.58 -18.50
CA ALA A 448 23.80 -9.94 -17.99
C ALA A 448 24.71 -10.76 -18.91
N THR A 449 25.66 -11.49 -18.36
CA THR A 449 26.64 -12.30 -19.08
C THR A 449 26.82 -13.66 -18.42
N GLY A 450 27.28 -14.63 -19.18
CA GLY A 450 27.60 -15.95 -18.67
C GLY A 450 28.12 -16.88 -19.75
N SER A 451 28.34 -18.13 -19.37
CA SER A 451 28.72 -19.20 -20.28
C SER A 451 27.61 -20.22 -20.46
N TRP A 452 27.72 -20.99 -21.54
CA TRP A 452 26.88 -22.16 -21.77
C TRP A 452 27.74 -23.36 -22.16
N THR A 453 27.28 -24.56 -21.82
CA THR A 453 27.90 -25.83 -22.20
C THR A 453 26.86 -26.89 -22.55
N VAL A 454 27.21 -27.79 -23.47
CA VAL A 454 26.38 -28.95 -23.83
C VAL A 454 27.27 -30.04 -24.45
N ASN A 455 26.91 -31.31 -24.23
CA ASN A 455 27.58 -32.43 -24.87
C ASN A 455 26.68 -32.95 -26.01
N GLY A 456 27.09 -32.75 -27.27
CA GLY A 456 26.27 -33.12 -28.43
C GLY A 456 25.14 -32.12 -28.73
N GLN A 457 24.02 -32.60 -29.29
CA GLN A 457 22.82 -31.79 -29.56
C GLN A 457 21.89 -31.74 -28.35
N GLY A 458 21.14 -30.65 -28.19
CA GLY A 458 20.12 -30.51 -27.17
C GLY A 458 20.17 -29.18 -26.42
N ALA A 459 19.45 -29.12 -25.29
CA ALA A 459 19.43 -27.95 -24.43
C ALA A 459 20.78 -27.78 -23.72
N ALA A 460 21.33 -26.57 -23.75
CA ALA A 460 22.57 -26.24 -23.07
C ALA A 460 22.32 -25.86 -21.60
N THR A 461 23.31 -26.16 -20.77
CA THR A 461 23.40 -25.68 -19.39
C THR A 461 24.01 -24.28 -19.40
N LEU A 462 23.33 -23.30 -18.81
CA LEU A 462 23.81 -21.91 -18.73
C LEU A 462 24.28 -21.60 -17.30
N THR A 463 25.40 -20.88 -17.20
CA THR A 463 26.00 -20.44 -15.95
C THR A 463 26.25 -18.93 -16.03
N ALA A 464 25.63 -18.16 -15.13
CA ALA A 464 25.86 -16.72 -15.03
C ALA A 464 27.28 -16.41 -14.52
N ASP A 465 27.88 -15.35 -15.04
CA ASP A 465 29.12 -14.81 -14.46
C ASP A 465 28.82 -14.20 -13.07
N GLN A 466 29.84 -14.11 -12.19
CA GLN A 466 29.65 -13.55 -10.86
C GLN A 466 29.12 -12.11 -10.91
N GLY A 467 28.11 -11.82 -10.09
CA GLY A 467 27.43 -10.51 -10.07
C GLY A 467 26.46 -10.28 -11.22
N SER A 468 26.30 -11.25 -12.13
CA SER A 468 25.37 -11.17 -13.25
C SER A 468 24.01 -11.78 -12.93
N ALA A 469 22.96 -11.34 -13.64
CA ALA A 469 21.61 -11.87 -13.46
C ALA A 469 21.51 -13.33 -13.94
N SER A 470 20.74 -14.15 -13.20
CA SER A 470 20.50 -15.56 -13.56
C SER A 470 19.84 -15.68 -14.94
N PRO A 471 20.28 -16.60 -15.82
CA PRO A 471 19.66 -16.83 -17.13
C PRO A 471 18.21 -17.29 -17.03
N THR A 472 17.77 -17.82 -15.88
CA THR A 472 16.37 -18.19 -15.62
C THR A 472 15.50 -17.05 -15.11
N ALA A 473 16.09 -15.89 -14.81
CA ALA A 473 15.41 -14.75 -14.19
C ALA A 473 16.04 -13.42 -14.64
N LEU A 474 16.16 -13.23 -15.95
CA LEU A 474 16.70 -12.03 -16.58
C LEU A 474 15.65 -10.90 -16.62
N PRO A 475 16.03 -9.63 -16.41
CA PRO A 475 15.13 -8.50 -16.61
C PRO A 475 14.48 -8.50 -18.00
N ALA A 476 13.16 -8.29 -18.06
CA ALA A 476 12.44 -8.18 -19.32
C ALA A 476 12.93 -6.94 -20.11
N GLY A 477 13.03 -7.08 -21.43
CA GLY A 477 13.56 -6.05 -22.33
C GLY A 477 15.05 -6.17 -22.65
N LEU A 478 15.81 -7.05 -21.98
CA LEU A 478 17.18 -7.36 -22.40
C LEU A 478 17.20 -8.07 -23.75
N SER A 479 18.14 -7.69 -24.62
CA SER A 479 18.45 -8.35 -25.90
C SER A 479 19.68 -9.24 -25.74
N CYS A 480 19.52 -10.55 -25.92
CA CYS A 480 20.53 -11.58 -25.67
C CYS A 480 21.15 -12.10 -26.96
N ALA A 481 22.47 -11.97 -27.09
CA ALA A 481 23.29 -12.57 -28.12
C ALA A 481 24.16 -13.70 -27.56
N VAL A 482 24.48 -14.69 -28.39
CA VAL A 482 25.25 -15.88 -28.01
C VAL A 482 26.43 -16.04 -28.96
N THR A 483 27.55 -16.53 -28.43
CA THR A 483 28.71 -16.97 -29.19
C THR A 483 29.03 -18.42 -28.85
N GLU A 484 29.70 -19.13 -29.76
CA GLU A 484 30.33 -20.43 -29.50
C GLU A 484 31.85 -20.23 -29.56
N THR A 485 32.56 -20.77 -28.58
CA THR A 485 34.03 -20.66 -28.45
C THR A 485 34.75 -21.99 -28.58
N SER A 486 34.07 -23.10 -28.30
CA SER A 486 34.62 -24.45 -28.45
C SER A 486 33.55 -25.40 -28.99
N PRO A 487 33.92 -26.30 -29.92
CA PRO A 487 35.24 -26.42 -30.55
C PRO A 487 35.50 -25.29 -31.56
N ALA A 488 36.77 -24.92 -31.75
CA ALA A 488 37.14 -23.93 -32.75
C ALA A 488 36.93 -24.47 -34.18
N SER A 489 36.67 -23.58 -35.14
CA SER A 489 36.65 -23.93 -36.56
C SER A 489 37.97 -24.56 -36.98
N GLY A 490 37.91 -25.65 -37.74
CA GLY A 490 39.06 -26.50 -38.12
C GLY A 490 39.39 -27.62 -37.12
N SER A 491 38.74 -27.66 -35.95
CA SER A 491 38.97 -28.72 -34.95
C SER A 491 38.38 -30.07 -35.38
N THR A 492 39.10 -31.15 -35.10
CA THR A 492 38.64 -32.55 -35.27
C THR A 492 37.97 -33.11 -34.02
N MET A 493 37.88 -32.32 -32.93
CA MET A 493 37.43 -32.81 -31.62
C MET A 493 36.01 -33.37 -31.67
N GLY A 494 35.89 -34.66 -31.35
CA GLY A 494 34.61 -35.35 -31.24
C GLY A 494 33.92 -35.63 -32.59
N LEU A 495 34.63 -35.44 -33.70
CA LEU A 495 34.21 -35.88 -35.03
C LEU A 495 34.87 -37.21 -35.42
N PRO A 496 34.24 -38.02 -36.29
CA PRO A 496 34.90 -39.12 -36.99
C PRO A 496 36.12 -38.66 -37.80
N ASN A 497 36.98 -39.61 -38.17
CA ASN A 497 38.14 -39.34 -39.02
C ASN A 497 37.72 -38.62 -40.32
N SER A 498 38.60 -37.76 -40.82
CA SER A 498 38.38 -36.91 -42.01
C SER A 498 37.41 -35.74 -41.83
N TYR A 499 36.83 -35.46 -40.67
CA TYR A 499 35.95 -34.29 -40.51
C TYR A 499 36.57 -33.21 -39.62
N VAL A 500 36.29 -31.95 -39.98
CA VAL A 500 36.61 -30.78 -39.15
C VAL A 500 35.37 -29.93 -38.92
N TRP A 501 35.25 -29.31 -37.75
CA TRP A 501 34.18 -28.36 -37.46
C TRP A 501 34.31 -27.11 -38.32
N GLY A 502 33.21 -26.63 -38.89
CA GLY A 502 33.13 -25.33 -39.55
C GLY A 502 32.72 -24.21 -38.59
N THR A 503 32.58 -23.00 -39.13
CA THR A 503 32.06 -21.86 -38.37
C THR A 503 30.57 -22.09 -38.03
N PRO A 504 30.17 -21.99 -36.75
CA PRO A 504 28.79 -22.20 -36.36
C PRO A 504 27.88 -21.08 -36.86
N THR A 505 26.62 -21.42 -37.14
CA THR A 505 25.55 -20.46 -37.45
C THR A 505 24.69 -20.25 -36.21
N ILE A 506 24.60 -19.02 -35.71
CA ILE A 506 23.86 -18.66 -34.49
C ILE A 506 22.62 -17.84 -34.89
N SER A 507 21.46 -18.16 -34.34
CA SER A 507 20.23 -17.39 -34.59
C SER A 507 20.37 -15.93 -34.11
N SER A 508 19.53 -15.04 -34.63
CA SER A 508 19.50 -13.64 -34.20
C SER A 508 19.29 -13.49 -32.69
N ALA A 509 19.74 -12.37 -32.14
CA ALA A 509 19.55 -12.04 -30.73
C ALA A 509 18.05 -12.02 -30.36
N VAL A 510 17.73 -12.45 -29.14
CA VAL A 510 16.34 -12.55 -28.65
C VAL A 510 16.07 -11.53 -27.55
N THR A 511 14.89 -10.91 -27.56
CA THR A 511 14.46 -10.00 -26.49
C THR A 511 13.69 -10.76 -25.42
N ILE A 512 14.16 -10.70 -24.17
CA ILE A 512 13.51 -11.31 -23.02
C ILE A 512 12.14 -10.66 -22.80
N SER A 513 11.09 -11.48 -22.77
CA SER A 513 9.73 -11.03 -22.48
C SER A 513 9.28 -11.59 -21.12
N VAL A 514 8.35 -10.88 -20.48
CA VAL A 514 7.83 -11.22 -19.14
C VAL A 514 7.31 -12.65 -19.10
N ASP A 515 7.74 -13.43 -18.09
CA ASP A 515 7.30 -14.79 -17.78
C ASP A 515 7.41 -15.78 -18.96
N THR A 516 8.36 -15.54 -19.87
CA THR A 516 8.62 -16.42 -21.02
C THR A 516 10.09 -16.81 -21.11
N THR A 517 10.34 -18.00 -21.67
CA THR A 517 11.67 -18.44 -22.08
C THR A 517 11.88 -18.13 -23.56
N LYS A 518 12.99 -17.45 -23.87
CA LYS A 518 13.43 -17.20 -25.24
C LYS A 518 14.62 -18.07 -25.57
N THR A 519 14.60 -18.67 -26.76
CA THR A 519 15.61 -19.66 -27.17
C THR A 519 16.48 -19.10 -28.28
N VAL A 520 17.80 -19.22 -28.12
CA VAL A 520 18.80 -19.01 -29.18
C VAL A 520 19.29 -20.37 -29.67
N THR A 521 19.36 -20.55 -30.99
CA THR A 521 19.80 -21.80 -31.61
C THR A 521 21.23 -21.65 -32.14
N VAL A 522 22.11 -22.58 -31.75
CA VAL A 522 23.49 -22.67 -32.22
C VAL A 522 23.65 -23.91 -33.09
N THR A 523 23.89 -23.71 -34.38
CA THR A 523 23.98 -24.76 -35.41
C THR A 523 25.42 -24.98 -35.82
N ASN A 524 25.96 -26.18 -35.59
CA ASN A 524 27.29 -26.54 -36.08
C ASN A 524 27.21 -27.32 -37.38
N LYS A 525 28.28 -27.16 -38.15
CA LYS A 525 28.50 -27.77 -39.45
C LYS A 525 29.85 -28.46 -39.43
N ALA A 526 30.03 -29.51 -40.21
CA ALA A 526 31.31 -30.16 -40.38
C ALA A 526 31.67 -30.24 -41.86
N THR A 527 32.96 -30.21 -42.16
CA THR A 527 33.48 -30.37 -43.51
C THR A 527 34.25 -31.68 -43.59
N HIS A 528 33.93 -32.50 -44.60
CA HIS A 528 34.69 -33.70 -44.93
C HIS A 528 35.96 -33.30 -45.68
N VAL A 529 37.11 -33.61 -45.11
CA VAL A 529 38.46 -33.35 -45.62
C VAL A 529 38.96 -34.61 -46.33
N MET A 530 39.13 -34.50 -47.64
CA MET A 530 39.75 -35.54 -48.47
C MET A 530 41.12 -35.08 -48.97
N GLY A 531 42.01 -36.04 -49.17
CA GLY A 531 43.34 -35.83 -49.70
C GLY A 531 43.64 -36.60 -50.98
N SER A 532 44.89 -36.52 -51.38
CA SER A 532 45.42 -37.19 -52.57
C SER A 532 46.85 -37.67 -52.35
N VAL A 533 47.24 -38.68 -53.12
CA VAL A 533 48.61 -39.20 -53.15
C VAL A 533 49.10 -39.26 -54.60
N SER A 534 50.38 -38.98 -54.83
CA SER A 534 51.01 -39.13 -56.14
C SER A 534 52.38 -39.80 -56.07
N TRP A 535 52.73 -40.51 -57.14
CA TRP A 535 54.04 -41.12 -57.34
C TRP A 535 54.38 -41.26 -58.81
N ASN A 536 55.67 -41.38 -59.12
CA ASN A 536 56.16 -41.62 -60.48
C ASN A 536 56.79 -43.01 -60.57
N LYS A 537 56.73 -43.62 -61.75
CA LYS A 537 57.28 -44.92 -62.08
C LYS A 537 58.30 -44.79 -63.20
N THR A 538 59.51 -45.28 -62.96
CA THR A 538 60.59 -45.27 -63.96
C THR A 538 61.31 -46.61 -64.08
N ASP A 539 62.14 -46.75 -65.12
CA ASP A 539 63.25 -47.70 -65.20
C ASP A 539 64.48 -47.19 -64.42
N GLU A 540 65.54 -47.98 -64.39
CA GLU A 540 66.82 -47.68 -63.72
C GLU A 540 67.59 -46.53 -64.40
N SER A 541 67.19 -46.13 -65.61
CA SER A 541 67.76 -45.01 -66.37
C SER A 541 66.94 -43.72 -66.22
N GLY A 542 65.82 -43.75 -65.49
CA GLY A 542 64.94 -42.61 -65.26
C GLY A 542 63.87 -42.41 -66.34
N HIS A 543 63.68 -43.32 -67.30
CA HIS A 543 62.57 -43.23 -68.26
C HIS A 543 61.26 -43.66 -67.60
N ALA A 544 60.19 -42.91 -67.86
CA ALA A 544 58.87 -43.21 -67.32
C ALA A 544 58.30 -44.53 -67.86
N LEU A 545 57.69 -45.33 -66.98
CA LEU A 545 57.12 -46.63 -67.32
C LEU A 545 55.60 -46.63 -67.25
N ALA A 546 54.98 -46.90 -68.39
CA ALA A 546 53.52 -47.04 -68.50
C ALA A 546 53.03 -48.43 -68.09
N GLY A 547 51.82 -48.51 -67.54
CA GLY A 547 51.05 -49.74 -67.38
C GLY A 547 51.35 -50.54 -66.11
N SER A 548 51.90 -49.90 -65.09
CA SER A 548 52.02 -50.49 -63.74
C SER A 548 50.66 -50.56 -63.03
N GLU A 549 50.47 -51.58 -62.19
CA GLU A 549 49.30 -51.70 -61.30
C GLU A 549 49.75 -51.70 -59.84
N TRP A 550 48.96 -51.06 -58.99
CA TRP A 550 49.26 -50.79 -57.59
C TRP A 550 48.07 -51.12 -56.69
N THR A 551 48.37 -51.46 -55.44
CA THR A 551 47.38 -51.61 -54.37
C THR A 551 47.68 -50.60 -53.28
N ILE A 552 46.74 -49.69 -53.02
CA ILE A 552 46.73 -48.83 -51.83
C ILE A 552 45.89 -49.51 -50.75
N THR A 553 46.46 -49.78 -49.58
CA THR A 553 45.71 -50.36 -48.45
C THR A 553 45.62 -49.35 -47.31
N PRO A 554 44.42 -48.92 -46.88
CA PRO A 554 44.26 -48.13 -45.66
C PRO A 554 44.67 -48.98 -44.46
N THR A 555 45.65 -48.50 -43.69
CA THR A 555 46.22 -49.21 -42.53
C THR A 555 45.76 -48.61 -41.21
N ASN A 556 45.49 -47.30 -41.17
CA ASN A 556 44.91 -46.64 -40.01
C ASN A 556 44.06 -45.42 -40.42
N PRO A 557 42.72 -45.48 -40.33
CA PRO A 557 41.93 -46.67 -39.99
C PRO A 557 42.08 -47.77 -41.05
N SER A 558 41.92 -49.03 -40.66
CA SER A 558 41.96 -50.16 -41.59
C SER A 558 40.74 -50.12 -42.52
N GLY A 559 40.95 -50.36 -43.81
CA GLY A 559 39.91 -50.29 -44.83
C GLY A 559 40.18 -51.23 -46.00
N ALA A 560 39.27 -51.23 -46.97
CA ALA A 560 39.40 -52.05 -48.16
C ALA A 560 40.56 -51.55 -49.04
N PRO A 561 41.35 -52.46 -49.64
CA PRO A 561 42.39 -52.08 -50.59
C PRO A 561 41.79 -51.47 -51.86
N ILE A 562 42.47 -50.47 -52.40
CA ILE A 562 42.14 -49.75 -53.62
C ILE A 562 43.14 -50.17 -54.70
N THR A 563 42.65 -50.73 -55.79
CA THR A 563 43.48 -51.01 -56.97
C THR A 563 43.61 -49.76 -57.82
N VAL A 564 44.84 -49.43 -58.23
CA VAL A 564 45.17 -48.30 -59.08
C VAL A 564 45.93 -48.83 -60.30
N VAL A 565 45.48 -48.46 -61.49
CA VAL A 565 46.13 -48.84 -62.76
C VAL A 565 46.61 -47.56 -63.43
N ASP A 566 47.89 -47.50 -63.78
CA ASP A 566 48.48 -46.37 -64.51
C ASP A 566 47.69 -46.09 -65.79
N ASN A 567 47.23 -44.84 -65.95
CA ASN A 567 46.33 -44.41 -67.02
C ASN A 567 45.01 -45.20 -67.10
N GLY A 568 44.55 -45.72 -65.96
CA GLY A 568 43.39 -46.60 -65.85
C GLY A 568 42.57 -46.35 -64.59
N VAL A 569 42.13 -47.43 -63.95
CA VAL A 569 41.23 -47.37 -62.79
C VAL A 569 41.89 -46.61 -61.63
N HIS A 570 41.17 -45.64 -61.06
CA HIS A 570 41.58 -44.79 -59.92
C HIS A 570 42.83 -43.93 -60.13
N ASP A 571 43.33 -43.80 -61.35
CA ASP A 571 44.39 -42.86 -61.69
C ASP A 571 43.79 -41.55 -62.25
N ALA A 572 44.13 -40.45 -61.59
CA ALA A 572 43.71 -39.10 -61.95
C ALA A 572 44.80 -38.32 -62.70
N ASP A 573 45.97 -38.94 -62.92
CA ASP A 573 47.01 -38.43 -63.81
C ASP A 573 47.00 -39.26 -65.10
N SER A 574 47.07 -38.59 -66.25
CA SER A 574 47.04 -39.24 -67.57
C SER A 574 48.42 -39.27 -68.24
N VAL A 575 49.47 -38.92 -67.50
CA VAL A 575 50.85 -38.96 -67.99
C VAL A 575 51.41 -40.35 -67.72
N ALA A 576 51.93 -41.01 -68.77
CA ALA A 576 52.57 -42.31 -68.65
C ALA A 576 53.63 -42.32 -67.54
N GLY A 577 53.50 -43.26 -66.60
CA GLY A 577 54.42 -43.40 -65.47
C GLY A 577 54.26 -42.33 -64.37
N ALA A 578 53.21 -41.51 -64.40
CA ALA A 578 52.82 -40.65 -63.27
C ALA A 578 51.43 -41.07 -62.81
N LEU A 579 51.26 -41.30 -61.51
CA LEU A 579 50.00 -41.76 -60.93
C LEU A 579 49.53 -40.79 -59.85
N LYS A 580 48.23 -40.52 -59.81
CA LYS A 580 47.60 -39.70 -58.78
C LYS A 580 46.26 -40.27 -58.34
N VAL A 581 46.07 -40.48 -57.04
CA VAL A 581 44.78 -40.89 -56.47
C VAL A 581 44.21 -39.74 -55.66
N THR A 582 42.95 -39.36 -55.90
CA THR A 582 42.23 -38.31 -55.17
C THR A 582 41.05 -38.89 -54.37
N GLY A 583 40.49 -38.11 -53.45
CA GLY A 583 39.31 -38.54 -52.68
C GLY A 583 39.62 -39.51 -51.54
N LEU A 584 40.86 -39.56 -51.07
CA LEU A 584 41.27 -40.42 -49.97
C LEU A 584 40.95 -39.77 -48.62
N ASP A 585 40.41 -40.56 -47.70
CA ASP A 585 40.18 -40.12 -46.32
C ASP A 585 41.51 -39.80 -45.58
N VAL A 586 41.42 -39.02 -44.51
CA VAL A 586 42.52 -38.81 -43.57
C VAL A 586 42.87 -40.14 -42.90
N GLY A 587 44.15 -40.51 -42.99
CA GLY A 587 44.65 -41.78 -42.49
C GLY A 587 46.04 -42.13 -43.00
N THR A 588 46.53 -43.29 -42.58
CA THR A 588 47.80 -43.87 -43.02
C THR A 588 47.52 -45.02 -43.97
N TYR A 589 48.30 -45.09 -45.04
CA TYR A 589 48.13 -46.03 -46.14
C TYR A 589 49.45 -46.73 -46.46
N SER A 590 49.37 -47.97 -46.93
CA SER A 590 50.47 -48.63 -47.61
C SER A 590 50.22 -48.65 -49.13
N LEU A 591 51.30 -48.56 -49.91
CA LEU A 591 51.31 -48.67 -51.37
C LEU A 591 52.25 -49.82 -51.75
N GLN A 592 51.78 -50.76 -52.57
CA GLN A 592 52.59 -51.86 -53.11
C GLN A 592 52.28 -52.08 -54.58
N GLU A 593 53.30 -52.40 -55.39
CA GLU A 593 53.11 -52.78 -56.79
C GLU A 593 52.44 -54.16 -56.86
N SER A 594 51.28 -54.25 -57.52
CA SER A 594 50.58 -55.51 -57.73
C SER A 594 51.00 -56.17 -59.05
N LYS A 595 51.39 -55.36 -60.05
CA LYS A 595 51.88 -55.82 -61.36
C LYS A 595 52.88 -54.82 -61.95
N ALA A 596 54.03 -55.32 -62.37
CA ALA A 596 55.02 -54.53 -63.10
C ALA A 596 54.57 -54.21 -64.54
N PRO A 597 55.07 -53.10 -65.12
CA PRO A 597 55.03 -52.85 -66.55
C PRO A 597 55.57 -54.01 -67.39
N ALA A 598 55.13 -54.12 -68.64
CA ALA A 598 55.57 -55.17 -69.55
C ALA A 598 57.10 -55.13 -69.75
N GLY A 599 57.77 -56.27 -69.53
CA GLY A 599 59.23 -56.38 -69.64
C GLY A 599 60.02 -56.01 -68.37
N TYR A 600 59.35 -55.80 -67.23
CA TYR A 600 59.97 -55.46 -65.94
C TYR A 600 59.61 -56.46 -64.83
N VAL A 601 60.44 -56.54 -63.79
CA VAL A 601 60.21 -57.37 -62.60
C VAL A 601 59.34 -56.60 -61.59
N ARG A 602 58.33 -57.27 -61.02
CA ARG A 602 57.48 -56.69 -59.96
C ARG A 602 58.27 -56.51 -58.67
N SER A 603 58.18 -55.32 -58.09
CA SER A 603 58.76 -55.01 -56.77
C SER A 603 57.84 -55.48 -55.63
N ASP A 604 58.38 -56.20 -54.65
CA ASP A 604 57.66 -56.55 -53.42
C ASP A 604 57.75 -55.44 -52.34
N ARG A 605 58.44 -54.33 -52.64
CA ARG A 605 58.63 -53.22 -51.70
C ARG A 605 57.30 -52.54 -51.37
N THR A 606 57.05 -52.39 -50.07
CA THR A 606 55.90 -51.63 -49.56
C THR A 606 56.35 -50.22 -49.16
N TYR A 607 55.59 -49.22 -49.60
CA TYR A 607 55.76 -47.84 -49.21
C TYR A 607 54.62 -47.41 -48.28
N THR A 608 54.85 -46.40 -47.45
CA THR A 608 53.81 -45.83 -46.59
C THR A 608 53.66 -44.34 -46.84
N PHE A 609 52.44 -43.84 -46.70
CA PHE A 609 52.14 -42.41 -46.74
C PHE A 609 50.96 -42.08 -45.82
N THR A 610 50.87 -40.82 -45.41
CA THR A 610 49.81 -40.33 -44.52
C THR A 610 49.14 -39.11 -45.12
N ILE A 611 47.82 -39.09 -45.04
CA ILE A 611 46.98 -37.93 -45.33
C ILE A 611 46.45 -37.41 -44.00
N SER A 612 46.61 -36.11 -43.74
CA SER A 612 46.11 -35.47 -42.52
C SER A 612 45.28 -34.23 -42.86
N VAL A 613 44.52 -33.73 -41.89
CA VAL A 613 43.77 -32.47 -42.05
C VAL A 613 44.69 -31.25 -42.26
N SER A 614 45.96 -31.34 -41.87
CA SER A 614 46.98 -30.30 -42.09
C SER A 614 47.82 -30.50 -43.35
N SER A 615 47.76 -31.69 -43.97
CA SER A 615 48.49 -32.04 -45.18
C SER A 615 47.67 -33.02 -46.02
N THR A 616 46.88 -32.47 -46.94
CA THR A 616 45.95 -33.22 -47.79
C THR A 616 46.60 -33.77 -49.07
N THR A 617 47.89 -33.49 -49.30
CA THR A 617 48.66 -34.05 -50.41
C THR A 617 49.83 -34.86 -49.88
N ALA A 618 50.00 -36.07 -50.39
CA ALA A 618 51.10 -36.96 -50.06
C ALA A 618 51.88 -37.34 -51.32
N THR A 619 53.20 -37.50 -51.19
CA THR A 619 54.06 -38.07 -52.22
C THR A 619 54.70 -39.33 -51.69
N VAL A 620 54.79 -40.36 -52.52
CA VAL A 620 55.44 -41.63 -52.11
C VAL A 620 56.94 -41.57 -52.39
N ASN A 621 57.74 -42.38 -51.67
CA ASN A 621 59.19 -42.50 -51.82
C ASN A 621 59.96 -41.15 -51.69
N GLY A 622 59.46 -40.24 -50.85
CA GLY A 622 60.05 -38.91 -50.67
C GLY A 622 59.96 -38.03 -51.92
N GLY A 623 59.05 -38.33 -52.84
CA GLY A 623 58.91 -37.63 -54.13
C GLY A 623 59.80 -38.19 -55.24
N ASN A 624 60.68 -39.15 -54.94
CA ASN A 624 61.49 -39.82 -55.95
C ASN A 624 60.66 -40.85 -56.73
N ALA A 625 61.03 -41.09 -57.99
CA ALA A 625 60.43 -42.14 -58.78
C ALA A 625 60.64 -43.52 -58.14
N ILE A 626 59.68 -44.42 -58.36
CA ILE A 626 59.77 -45.82 -57.98
C ILE A 626 60.29 -46.60 -59.19
N GLU A 627 61.49 -47.16 -59.06
CA GLU A 627 62.19 -47.87 -60.14
C GLU A 627 61.80 -49.35 -60.19
N ASN A 628 61.73 -49.94 -61.39
CA ASN A 628 61.67 -51.41 -61.57
C ASN A 628 62.90 -51.89 -62.33
N GLU A 629 63.30 -53.12 -62.04
CA GLU A 629 64.38 -53.79 -62.75
C GLU A 629 63.88 -54.34 -64.10
N GLN A 630 64.59 -54.07 -65.19
CA GLN A 630 64.25 -54.63 -66.51
C GLN A 630 64.48 -56.15 -66.54
N GLN A 631 63.54 -56.91 -67.09
CA GLN A 631 63.72 -58.35 -67.28
C GLN A 631 64.87 -58.61 -68.25
N THR A 632 65.87 -59.36 -67.81
CA THR A 632 66.94 -59.81 -68.71
C THR A 632 66.36 -60.83 -69.70
N PRO A 633 66.54 -60.63 -71.02
CA PRO A 633 66.03 -61.59 -72.00
C PRO A 633 66.70 -62.96 -71.79
N PRO A 634 65.97 -64.07 -71.93
CA PRO A 634 66.54 -65.39 -71.78
C PRO A 634 67.69 -65.60 -72.77
N THR A 635 68.87 -65.91 -72.27
CA THR A 635 70.00 -66.30 -73.11
C THR A 635 69.72 -67.67 -73.71
N LEU A 636 69.34 -67.70 -74.99
CA LEU A 636 69.20 -68.95 -75.73
C LEU A 636 70.60 -69.59 -75.89
N PRO A 637 70.80 -70.87 -75.49
CA PRO A 637 72.04 -71.57 -75.81
C PRO A 637 72.12 -71.77 -77.32
N LEU A 638 73.20 -71.24 -77.92
CA LEU A 638 73.49 -71.36 -79.35
C LEU A 638 73.80 -72.84 -79.69
N THR A 639 72.82 -73.58 -80.19
CA THR A 639 73.02 -74.96 -80.70
C THR A 639 73.06 -74.96 -82.22
N GLY A 640 74.26 -74.74 -82.77
CA GLY A 640 74.54 -74.80 -84.21
C GLY A 640 76.03 -74.91 -84.47
N GLY A 641 76.61 -76.11 -84.30
CA GLY A 641 78.05 -76.38 -84.43
C GLY A 641 78.49 -76.87 -85.82
N LEU A 642 79.53 -76.22 -86.37
CA LEU A 642 80.71 -76.71 -87.12
C LEU A 642 80.60 -77.84 -88.18
N SER A 643 79.43 -78.15 -88.74
CA SER A 643 79.30 -79.25 -89.73
C SER A 643 79.32 -78.78 -91.20
N THR A 644 78.95 -77.54 -91.50
CA THR A 644 78.87 -77.03 -92.89
C THR A 644 80.25 -76.78 -93.53
N ASP A 645 81.22 -76.26 -92.76
CA ASP A 645 82.55 -75.92 -93.29
C ASP A 645 83.39 -77.17 -93.64
N ALA A 646 83.16 -78.28 -92.92
CA ALA A 646 83.86 -79.54 -93.18
C ALA A 646 83.48 -80.19 -94.52
N PHE A 647 82.20 -80.11 -94.92
CA PHE A 647 81.73 -80.66 -96.21
C PHE A 647 82.19 -79.82 -97.41
N ILE A 648 82.28 -78.50 -97.27
CA ILE A 648 82.75 -77.61 -98.35
C ILE A 648 84.25 -77.80 -98.62
N ILE A 649 85.07 -77.93 -97.57
CA ILE A 649 86.52 -78.15 -97.71
C ILE A 649 86.82 -79.56 -98.25
N GLY A 650 86.10 -80.58 -97.78
CA GLY A 650 86.24 -81.95 -98.28
C GLY A 650 85.80 -82.12 -99.74
N GLY A 651 84.70 -81.48 -100.15
CA GLY A 651 84.22 -81.51 -101.53
C GLY A 651 85.13 -80.77 -102.52
N GLY A 652 85.70 -79.63 -102.11
CA GLY A 652 86.66 -78.88 -102.93
C GLY A 652 87.96 -79.65 -103.22
N GLY A 653 88.46 -80.41 -102.24
CA GLY A 653 89.68 -81.23 -102.39
C GLY A 653 89.55 -82.34 -103.44
N LEU A 654 88.39 -82.99 -103.52
CA LEU A 654 88.13 -84.07 -104.50
C LEU A 654 88.06 -83.56 -105.95
N ILE A 655 87.54 -82.35 -106.17
CA ILE A 655 87.46 -81.75 -107.51
C ILE A 655 88.85 -81.38 -108.03
N VAL A 656 89.73 -80.83 -107.18
CA VAL A 656 91.12 -80.49 -107.56
C VAL A 656 91.93 -81.74 -107.90
N LEU A 657 91.77 -82.83 -107.12
CA LEU A 657 92.45 -84.09 -107.37
C LEU A 657 92.01 -84.74 -108.71
N SER A 658 90.73 -84.62 -109.04
CA SER A 658 90.15 -85.10 -110.31
C SER A 658 90.73 -84.38 -111.53
N VAL A 659 90.88 -83.05 -111.45
CA VAL A 659 91.46 -82.23 -112.53
C VAL A 659 92.96 -82.52 -112.71
N ALA A 660 93.70 -82.74 -111.62
CA ALA A 660 95.12 -83.10 -111.69
C ALA A 660 95.36 -84.46 -112.38
N ILE A 661 94.55 -85.47 -112.06
CA ILE A 661 94.63 -86.80 -112.71
C ILE A 661 94.29 -86.71 -114.20
N ALA A 662 93.26 -85.94 -114.58
CA ALA A 662 92.89 -85.73 -115.98
C ALA A 662 93.99 -85.02 -116.79
N LEU A 663 94.70 -84.05 -116.20
CA LEU A 663 95.82 -83.35 -116.84
C LEU A 663 97.07 -84.25 -116.99
N ILE A 664 97.33 -85.16 -116.04
CA ILE A 664 98.43 -86.16 -116.14
C ILE A 664 98.12 -87.20 -117.23
N MET A 665 96.86 -87.64 -117.36
CA MET A 665 96.46 -88.55 -118.45
C MET A 665 96.51 -87.88 -119.83
N ARG A 666 96.27 -86.57 -119.93
CA ARG A 666 96.37 -85.81 -121.18
C ARG A 666 97.82 -85.63 -121.67
N ARG A 667 98.81 -85.56 -120.77
CA ARG A 667 100.24 -85.49 -121.13
C ARG A 667 100.86 -86.83 -121.59
N ARG A 668 100.23 -87.98 -121.30
CA ARG A 668 100.73 -89.30 -121.73
C ARG A 668 100.29 -89.74 -123.15
N LYS A 669 99.46 -88.97 -123.86
CA LYS A 669 98.97 -89.30 -125.22
C LYS A 669 99.62 -88.50 -126.37
N ALA A 670 100.70 -87.76 -126.14
CA ALA A 670 101.36 -86.93 -127.16
C ALA A 670 102.81 -87.37 -127.50
N VAL A 671 103.11 -88.67 -127.43
CA VAL A 671 104.34 -89.27 -127.96
C VAL A 671 103.94 -90.52 -128.75
N HIS A 672 103.68 -90.35 -130.04
CA HIS A 672 103.67 -91.32 -131.16
C HIS A 672 102.89 -90.70 -132.33
N VAL A 673 103.52 -89.74 -133.02
CA VAL A 673 103.91 -89.79 -134.46
C VAL A 673 105.12 -88.87 -134.59
#